data_AF-A0A3B3SXM6-F1
#
_entry.id   AF-A0A3B3SXM6-F1
#
_cell.length_a   1.000
_cell.length_b   1.000
_cell.length_c   1.000
_cell.angle_alpha   90.00
_cell.angle_beta   90.00
_cell.angle_gamma   90.00
#
_symmetry.space_group_name_H-M   'P 1'
#
loop_
_entity.id
_entity.type
_entity.pdbx_description
1 polymer ?
#
loop_
_entity_poly.entity_id
_entity_poly.type
_entity_poly.pdbx_seq_one_letter_code
_entity_poly.pdbx_strand_id
1 'polypeptide(L)'
;MAARKRRELFTILETSADTERDSVSDSKESPLNLCTDVKWFEIPFRKPDSDDEEELLEDDEEDEFKSTAAAETADTASYITGGSCNIILVTDNGIKHEEDAEDSYYATTNSFSESMSNDSDIDFSDLEEEEQSYFNSPFDELDEDCTSPDFWGEPDQVISIEPFTAITGPQHTLGDEADTRDYFRLLFPDSLFEYMVEQTNNYALYRQRRSGKLDSHWHPTNLREMQAYIGLNILMGINQLPDYGMYWATDIFIGNAGFKKTMTARRFEKLNQNIHLCDRELEPVRGQPDYDGLYKIRPLLNVVQNTMWEAYAPNRCLTVDEGAVAVKGRFSTTQYMPSKPIKKGLKVWMLCDSKSGYCHRANIYVGKPGEDTGTVGYRVVTSLVQGLEGKYHHIFMDSFFTSVPLMQRLLQDGLYACGTTQQNRCGFPDMLKLRNVGKLAQGQFYQCQHGNIVATVMRDTKVISCLSSNSAPGIVGICQSKQCDGTVFGIPRPLPLLLYQENMRGVDLCDQLRECYQVGRPCKKWWRYFLWFYINLCIVNAYIIMRESRGGIPPAGFSGKQFTQRHFRIRLAQQLIGDYQGARGMERAARKRHSDSPIEYGHRLERMSERSRRCRNCTNKGLRHESVFGCKICNVHLCRGGCFSEFHK
;
A
#
# COMPACT_ATOMS: atom_id res chain seq x y z
N MET A 1 18.29 -59.16 -19.11
CA MET A 1 18.80 -58.69 -17.80
C MET A 1 18.64 -57.17 -17.76
N ALA A 2 18.00 -56.62 -16.73
CA ALA A 2 17.97 -55.17 -16.48
C ALA A 2 17.62 -54.94 -15.00
N ALA A 3 18.60 -54.56 -14.17
CA ALA A 3 18.37 -54.27 -12.76
C ALA A 3 17.99 -52.78 -12.58
N ARG A 4 16.71 -52.50 -12.32
CA ARG A 4 16.22 -51.13 -12.09
C ARG A 4 16.30 -50.82 -10.59
N LYS A 5 17.22 -49.93 -10.20
CA LYS A 5 17.43 -49.53 -8.80
C LYS A 5 16.15 -48.94 -8.18
N ARG A 6 15.95 -49.17 -6.87
CA ARG A 6 15.09 -48.31 -6.04
C ARG A 6 15.75 -46.92 -5.92
N ARG A 7 14.93 -45.89 -5.68
CA ARG A 7 15.36 -44.59 -5.13
C ARG A 7 14.78 -44.49 -3.72
N GLU A 8 15.49 -43.81 -2.83
CA GLU A 8 15.18 -43.67 -1.41
C GLU A 8 14.91 -42.20 -1.07
N LEU A 9 14.32 -41.93 0.09
CA LEU A 9 14.03 -40.57 0.57
C LEU A 9 14.25 -40.52 2.09
N PHE A 10 15.13 -39.63 2.52
CA PHE A 10 15.59 -39.54 3.91
C PHE A 10 14.79 -38.52 4.73
N THR A 11 14.74 -38.74 6.05
CA THR A 11 14.12 -37.84 7.03
C THR A 11 15.16 -37.48 8.09
N ILE A 12 15.18 -36.23 8.57
CA ILE A 12 16.03 -35.77 9.67
C ILE A 12 15.15 -35.11 10.73
N LEU A 13 15.24 -35.56 11.98
CA LEU A 13 14.95 -34.78 13.19
C LEU A 13 15.23 -35.61 14.46
N GLU A 14 16.26 -35.23 15.22
CA GLU A 14 16.28 -35.35 16.68
C GLU A 14 16.97 -34.10 17.25
N THR A 15 16.51 -33.63 18.41
CA THR A 15 17.13 -32.53 19.16
C THR A 15 17.14 -32.90 20.63
N SER A 16 18.28 -33.37 21.15
CA SER A 16 18.47 -33.56 22.58
C SER A 16 18.52 -32.20 23.27
N ALA A 17 17.67 -32.02 24.29
CA ALA A 17 17.57 -30.79 25.06
C ALA A 17 18.09 -31.02 26.49
N ASP A 18 19.41 -30.89 26.66
CA ASP A 18 20.02 -30.67 27.97
C ASP A 18 20.35 -29.17 28.12
N THR A 19 20.07 -28.62 29.30
CA THR A 19 20.09 -27.17 29.55
C THR A 19 21.09 -26.78 30.64
N GLU A 20 21.51 -25.52 30.58
CA GLU A 20 22.23 -24.76 31.62
C GLU A 20 23.74 -25.04 31.74
N ARG A 21 24.62 -24.05 31.99
CA ARG A 21 24.57 -22.57 32.00
C ARG A 21 26.05 -22.09 32.01
N ASP A 22 26.39 -20.94 31.38
CA ASP A 22 27.09 -19.82 32.08
C ASP A 22 27.61 -18.65 31.20
N SER A 23 27.43 -17.46 31.78
CA SER A 23 28.15 -16.17 31.69
C SER A 23 29.07 -15.74 30.49
N VAL A 24 28.71 -14.56 29.92
CA VAL A 24 29.54 -13.31 29.83
C VAL A 24 30.47 -13.03 28.62
N SER A 25 30.09 -11.96 27.90
CA SER A 25 30.86 -10.91 27.17
C SER A 25 31.82 -11.19 25.98
N ASP A 26 31.37 -10.68 24.82
CA ASP A 26 32.05 -9.73 23.91
C ASP A 26 33.00 -10.17 22.76
N SER A 27 32.83 -9.49 21.64
CA SER A 27 33.68 -9.37 20.43
C SER A 27 33.84 -10.54 19.41
N LYS A 28 33.54 -10.17 18.14
CA LYS A 28 34.04 -10.65 16.82
C LYS A 28 33.89 -12.12 16.34
N GLU A 29 33.31 -12.20 15.14
CA GLU A 29 33.60 -13.10 13.99
C GLU A 29 34.31 -14.46 14.26
N SER A 30 33.52 -15.54 14.31
CA SER A 30 33.92 -16.91 13.90
C SER A 30 32.67 -17.78 13.68
N PRO A 31 32.75 -18.88 12.90
CA PRO A 31 31.56 -19.62 12.43
C PRO A 31 30.95 -20.55 13.49
N LEU A 32 29.68 -20.92 13.26
CA LEU A 32 28.94 -21.89 14.05
C LEU A 32 29.52 -23.31 13.89
N ASN A 33 30.07 -23.87 14.97
CA ASN A 33 30.35 -25.31 15.05
C ASN A 33 29.04 -26.09 15.14
N LEU A 34 28.92 -27.18 14.40
CA LEU A 34 27.89 -28.21 14.56
C LEU A 34 28.54 -29.59 14.59
N CYS A 35 27.98 -30.49 15.40
CA CYS A 35 28.58 -31.78 15.71
C CYS A 35 28.37 -32.80 14.57
N THR A 36 29.43 -33.51 14.19
CA THR A 36 29.35 -34.69 13.32
C THR A 36 29.12 -35.96 14.13
N ASP A 37 27.95 -36.57 13.96
CA ASP A 37 27.80 -38.03 13.73
C ASP A 37 26.32 -38.39 13.54
N VAL A 38 25.99 -39.05 12.42
CA VAL A 38 24.62 -39.51 12.11
C VAL A 38 24.67 -40.97 11.65
N LYS A 39 23.75 -41.79 12.16
CA LYS A 39 23.55 -43.18 11.71
C LYS A 39 22.18 -43.34 11.08
N TRP A 40 22.15 -44.06 9.95
CA TRP A 40 20.97 -44.27 9.13
C TRP A 40 20.34 -45.64 9.40
N PHE A 41 19.02 -45.75 9.24
CA PHE A 41 18.26 -47.01 9.27
C PHE A 41 17.13 -47.01 8.23
N GLU A 42 16.88 -48.17 7.62
CA GLU A 42 15.94 -48.38 6.51
C GLU A 42 14.51 -48.71 6.98
N ILE A 43 13.49 -48.31 6.18
CA ILE A 43 12.10 -48.81 6.30
C ILE A 43 11.53 -49.09 4.87
N PRO A 44 10.76 -50.17 4.62
CA PRO A 44 10.49 -50.62 3.25
C PRO A 44 9.35 -49.90 2.52
N PHE A 45 9.58 -49.56 1.24
CA PHE A 45 8.56 -49.07 0.31
C PHE A 45 7.54 -50.17 -0.09
N ARG A 46 6.24 -49.85 0.02
CA ARG A 46 5.11 -50.68 -0.45
C ARG A 46 4.50 -50.03 -1.70
N LYS A 47 4.29 -50.82 -2.76
CA LYS A 47 3.57 -50.38 -3.98
C LYS A 47 2.07 -50.27 -3.70
N PRO A 48 1.32 -49.46 -4.48
CA PRO A 48 -0.08 -49.72 -4.74
C PRO A 48 -0.21 -50.92 -5.68
N ASP A 49 -1.17 -51.80 -5.39
CA ASP A 49 -1.59 -52.86 -6.31
C ASP A 49 -2.56 -52.27 -7.37
N SER A 50 -2.80 -53.01 -8.44
CA SER A 50 -3.62 -52.59 -9.59
C SER A 50 -4.84 -53.49 -9.71
N ASP A 51 -6.02 -52.92 -9.43
CA ASP A 51 -7.30 -53.60 -9.57
C ASP A 51 -7.88 -53.31 -10.97
N ASP A 52 -7.90 -54.32 -11.83
CA ASP A 52 -8.76 -54.38 -13.02
C ASP A 52 -10.15 -54.96 -12.61
N GLU A 53 -11.16 -54.77 -13.45
CA GLU A 53 -12.58 -55.07 -13.17
C GLU A 53 -12.93 -56.57 -13.14
N GLU A 54 -13.89 -56.98 -12.31
CA GLU A 54 -15.01 -57.86 -12.72
C GLU A 54 -16.18 -57.83 -11.70
N GLU A 55 -17.30 -58.48 -12.01
CA GLU A 55 -18.67 -58.13 -11.57
C GLU A 55 -19.45 -59.33 -10.95
N LEU A 56 -20.67 -59.06 -10.42
CA LEU A 56 -21.85 -59.95 -10.23
C LEU A 56 -22.25 -60.49 -8.81
N LEU A 57 -23.38 -59.94 -8.34
CA LEU A 57 -24.65 -60.59 -7.89
C LEU A 57 -24.79 -61.50 -6.63
N GLU A 58 -25.70 -61.04 -5.75
CA GLU A 58 -26.94 -61.71 -5.24
C GLU A 58 -27.02 -62.57 -3.94
N ASP A 59 -28.24 -62.51 -3.36
CA ASP A 59 -29.00 -63.35 -2.40
C ASP A 59 -28.68 -63.46 -0.88
N ASP A 60 -29.42 -62.67 -0.09
CA ASP A 60 -30.53 -63.04 0.85
C ASP A 60 -30.38 -63.95 2.12
N GLU A 61 -31.47 -63.93 2.92
CA GLU A 61 -31.80 -64.64 4.19
C GLU A 61 -31.03 -64.27 5.50
N GLU A 62 -31.59 -64.48 6.70
CA GLU A 62 -32.82 -63.94 7.31
C GLU A 62 -32.77 -64.10 8.87
N ASP A 63 -33.80 -63.59 9.56
CA ASP A 63 -34.40 -64.08 10.82
C ASP A 63 -33.86 -63.86 12.27
N GLU A 64 -34.84 -63.48 13.11
CA GLU A 64 -35.14 -63.79 14.54
C GLU A 64 -34.12 -63.72 15.72
N PHE A 65 -34.52 -63.52 17.00
CA PHE A 65 -35.59 -62.74 17.66
C PHE A 65 -35.41 -62.81 19.21
N LYS A 66 -36.31 -62.14 19.97
CA LYS A 66 -36.59 -62.25 21.44
C LYS A 66 -35.59 -61.51 22.36
N SER A 67 -35.93 -60.61 23.30
CA SER A 67 -37.16 -60.13 24.00
C SER A 67 -37.45 -60.72 25.40
N THR A 68 -37.40 -59.87 26.44
CA THR A 68 -38.13 -59.87 27.76
C THR A 68 -37.52 -58.71 28.60
N ALA A 69 -38.18 -57.81 29.35
CA ALA A 69 -39.41 -57.81 30.16
C ALA A 69 -39.30 -58.64 31.46
N ALA A 70 -39.61 -58.18 32.68
CA ALA A 70 -39.95 -56.85 33.25
C ALA A 70 -39.70 -56.92 34.80
N ALA A 71 -40.14 -56.09 35.76
CA ALA A 71 -40.97 -54.86 35.82
C ALA A 71 -40.77 -54.15 37.20
N GLU A 72 -41.21 -52.89 37.34
CA GLU A 72 -41.76 -52.24 38.59
C GLU A 72 -40.88 -52.14 39.87
N THR A 73 -41.09 -51.27 40.88
CA THR A 73 -41.74 -49.95 41.15
C THR A 73 -41.12 -49.45 42.50
N ALA A 74 -41.19 -48.22 43.02
CA ALA A 74 -41.34 -46.82 42.57
C ALA A 74 -40.85 -45.96 43.80
N ASP A 75 -40.98 -44.65 44.03
CA ASP A 75 -41.57 -43.43 43.43
C ASP A 75 -40.71 -42.23 44.03
N THR A 76 -40.99 -40.91 44.16
CA THR A 76 -42.12 -39.97 43.97
C THR A 76 -41.58 -38.54 43.74
N ALA A 77 -42.23 -37.75 42.86
CA ALA A 77 -42.22 -36.27 42.78
C ALA A 77 -40.89 -35.48 42.50
N SER A 78 -40.88 -34.39 41.70
CA SER A 78 -41.92 -33.82 40.82
C SER A 78 -41.43 -32.68 39.88
N TYR A 79 -42.12 -32.53 38.74
CA TYR A 79 -42.41 -31.30 37.95
C TYR A 79 -41.43 -30.73 36.89
N ILE A 80 -42.00 -30.57 35.67
CA ILE A 80 -41.75 -29.57 34.60
C ILE A 80 -40.41 -29.73 33.82
N THR A 81 -40.34 -30.47 32.69
CA THR A 81 -40.78 -30.16 31.29
C THR A 81 -40.16 -28.88 30.71
N GLY A 82 -39.47 -28.84 29.55
CA GLY A 82 -39.46 -29.73 28.38
C GLY A 82 -40.63 -29.40 27.42
N GLY A 83 -40.49 -29.29 26.10
CA GLY A 83 -39.35 -29.41 25.19
C GLY A 83 -39.78 -29.04 23.75
N SER A 84 -38.95 -29.31 22.73
CA SER A 84 -39.27 -29.12 21.30
C SER A 84 -40.10 -30.29 20.71
N CYS A 85 -40.83 -30.08 19.61
CA CYS A 85 -40.93 -31.04 18.47
C CYS A 85 -41.77 -30.56 17.26
N ASN A 86 -41.25 -30.85 16.05
CA ASN A 86 -41.86 -31.37 14.79
C ASN A 86 -43.28 -30.96 14.31
N ILE A 87 -43.47 -30.85 12.97
CA ILE A 87 -44.32 -31.76 12.13
C ILE A 87 -44.45 -31.36 10.61
N ILE A 88 -44.15 -32.33 9.71
CA ILE A 88 -44.71 -32.65 8.36
C ILE A 88 -44.60 -31.65 7.16
N LEU A 89 -44.71 -32.19 5.92
CA LEU A 89 -44.56 -31.57 4.58
C LEU A 89 -45.70 -31.99 3.60
N VAL A 90 -45.79 -31.30 2.44
CA VAL A 90 -46.58 -31.61 1.20
C VAL A 90 -48.12 -31.45 1.38
N THR A 91 -48.95 -30.89 0.48
CA THR A 91 -49.03 -30.93 -1.02
C THR A 91 -49.36 -29.60 -1.73
N ASP A 92 -49.39 -29.66 -3.07
CA ASP A 92 -49.40 -28.58 -4.07
C ASP A 92 -50.62 -27.62 -4.12
N ASN A 93 -50.38 -26.36 -4.51
CA ASN A 93 -50.71 -25.88 -5.87
C ASN A 93 -50.30 -24.41 -6.16
N GLY A 94 -49.72 -24.17 -7.34
CA GLY A 94 -50.12 -23.03 -8.20
C GLY A 94 -49.37 -21.69 -8.16
N ILE A 95 -48.73 -21.38 -9.30
CA ILE A 95 -48.57 -20.03 -9.91
C ILE A 95 -47.46 -19.11 -9.35
N LYS A 96 -46.90 -18.29 -10.26
CA LYS A 96 -45.74 -17.39 -10.12
C LYS A 96 -46.10 -16.10 -9.37
N HIS A 97 -45.14 -15.51 -8.64
CA HIS A 97 -44.65 -14.16 -8.93
C HIS A 97 -43.29 -13.85 -8.28
N GLU A 98 -42.63 -12.79 -8.77
CA GLU A 98 -41.53 -12.08 -8.12
C GLU A 98 -42.08 -11.12 -7.04
N GLU A 99 -41.34 -10.87 -5.94
CA GLU A 99 -40.94 -9.51 -5.49
C GLU A 99 -40.13 -9.51 -4.18
N ASP A 100 -39.56 -8.33 -3.89
CA ASP A 100 -38.46 -8.00 -2.98
C ASP A 100 -38.64 -8.24 -1.47
N ALA A 101 -37.50 -8.18 -0.76
CA ALA A 101 -37.44 -7.70 0.62
C ALA A 101 -36.21 -6.78 0.80
N GLU A 102 -36.44 -5.51 1.14
CA GLU A 102 -35.39 -4.52 1.41
C GLU A 102 -34.69 -4.79 2.77
N ASP A 103 -33.48 -4.25 2.94
CA ASP A 103 -32.97 -3.93 4.29
C ASP A 103 -32.29 -2.56 4.28
N SER A 104 -32.68 -1.70 5.22
CA SER A 104 -32.60 -0.23 5.04
C SER A 104 -31.39 0.42 5.69
N TYR A 105 -30.80 1.43 5.05
CA TYR A 105 -29.85 2.36 5.66
C TYR A 105 -30.22 3.81 5.35
N TYR A 106 -30.39 4.61 6.40
CA TYR A 106 -30.91 5.98 6.33
C TYR A 106 -30.02 6.92 5.51
N ALA A 107 -30.54 7.37 4.36
CA ALA A 107 -29.96 8.45 3.58
C ALA A 107 -30.39 9.82 4.13
N THR A 108 -29.45 10.57 4.71
CA THR A 108 -29.68 12.01 5.01
C THR A 108 -29.61 12.83 3.72
N THR A 109 -30.64 13.63 3.46
CA THR A 109 -30.86 14.33 2.18
C THR A 109 -29.89 15.51 1.97
N ASN A 110 -28.92 15.34 1.07
CA ASN A 110 -28.00 16.41 0.68
C ASN A 110 -28.53 17.21 -0.51
N SER A 111 -29.37 18.22 -0.25
CA SER A 111 -29.96 19.07 -1.30
C SER A 111 -29.02 20.21 -1.71
N PHE A 112 -28.16 19.95 -2.69
CA PHE A 112 -27.45 21.01 -3.43
C PHE A 112 -27.30 20.61 -4.91
N SER A 113 -27.49 21.57 -5.82
CA SER A 113 -27.73 21.30 -7.24
C SER A 113 -26.46 21.06 -8.06
N GLU A 114 -25.95 19.83 -8.04
CA GLU A 114 -24.93 19.35 -8.98
C GLU A 114 -25.47 19.26 -10.42
N SER A 115 -25.39 20.36 -11.17
CA SER A 115 -25.42 20.34 -12.63
C SER A 115 -24.07 19.89 -13.21
N MET A 116 -23.62 18.71 -12.77
CA MET A 116 -22.34 18.14 -13.20
C MET A 116 -22.42 17.66 -14.65
N SER A 117 -21.53 18.19 -15.48
CA SER A 117 -21.43 17.84 -16.90
C SER A 117 -20.93 16.40 -17.07
N ASN A 118 -21.63 15.63 -17.92
CA ASN A 118 -21.25 14.26 -18.30
C ASN A 118 -19.98 14.25 -19.18
N ASP A 119 -18.82 14.34 -18.55
CA ASP A 119 -17.52 13.95 -19.11
C ASP A 119 -17.14 12.60 -18.46
N SER A 120 -17.81 11.54 -18.92
CA SER A 120 -17.83 10.20 -18.31
C SER A 120 -16.56 9.40 -18.59
N ASP A 121 -15.42 9.86 -18.06
CA ASP A 121 -14.17 9.07 -17.88
C ASP A 121 -14.36 7.96 -16.81
N ILE A 122 -15.43 7.18 -16.94
CA ILE A 122 -15.87 6.17 -15.97
C ILE A 122 -15.36 4.78 -16.34
N ASP A 123 -15.19 4.51 -17.64
CA ASP A 123 -14.71 3.21 -18.09
C ASP A 123 -13.20 3.05 -17.89
N PHE A 124 -12.84 1.90 -17.31
CA PHE A 124 -11.49 1.37 -17.14
C PHE A 124 -11.48 -0.15 -17.44
N SER A 125 -12.61 -0.73 -17.88
CA SER A 125 -12.72 -2.09 -18.43
C SER A 125 -12.26 -2.15 -19.89
N ASP A 126 -12.28 -1.02 -20.60
CA ASP A 126 -11.78 -0.88 -21.98
C ASP A 126 -10.29 -1.26 -22.18
N LEU A 127 -9.58 -1.59 -21.10
CA LEU A 127 -8.20 -2.10 -21.04
C LEU A 127 -8.08 -3.63 -21.02
N GLU A 128 -9.18 -4.37 -20.85
CA GLU A 128 -9.18 -5.83 -20.92
C GLU A 128 -9.45 -6.25 -22.39
N GLU A 129 -8.45 -6.87 -23.03
CA GLU A 129 -8.49 -7.29 -24.44
C GLU A 129 -9.10 -8.71 -24.60
N GLU A 130 -9.99 -8.90 -25.58
CA GLU A 130 -10.65 -10.18 -25.87
C GLU A 130 -10.16 -10.81 -27.19
N GLU A 131 -9.50 -11.98 -27.08
CA GLU A 131 -9.33 -13.03 -28.12
C GLU A 131 -8.57 -12.64 -29.42
N GLN A 132 -8.00 -13.53 -30.26
CA GLN A 132 -7.95 -15.00 -30.31
C GLN A 132 -6.76 -15.44 -31.20
N SER A 133 -5.77 -16.24 -30.73
CA SER A 133 -4.93 -17.12 -31.60
C SER A 133 -4.00 -18.06 -30.78
N TYR A 134 -3.29 -18.97 -31.47
CA TYR A 134 -2.25 -19.87 -30.92
C TYR A 134 -0.86 -19.40 -31.40
N PHE A 135 0.18 -19.39 -30.54
CA PHE A 135 1.47 -20.09 -30.78
C PHE A 135 2.47 -19.97 -29.61
N ASN A 136 3.33 -20.99 -29.47
CA ASN A 136 4.57 -21.10 -28.69
C ASN A 136 4.56 -20.82 -27.16
N SER A 137 5.66 -21.21 -26.53
CA SER A 137 5.86 -21.27 -25.06
C SER A 137 7.15 -20.54 -24.67
N PRO A 138 7.18 -19.76 -23.58
CA PRO A 138 8.42 -19.12 -23.13
C PRO A 138 9.39 -20.11 -22.46
N PHE A 139 8.98 -21.37 -22.28
CA PHE A 139 9.84 -22.42 -21.76
C PHE A 139 10.89 -22.88 -22.78
N ASP A 140 10.77 -22.47 -24.05
CA ASP A 140 11.73 -22.76 -25.12
C ASP A 140 13.07 -21.99 -24.96
N GLU A 141 13.17 -21.04 -24.02
CA GLU A 141 14.43 -20.35 -23.63
C GLU A 141 15.14 -20.97 -22.41
N LEU A 142 14.59 -22.02 -21.78
CA LEU A 142 15.18 -22.61 -20.55
C LEU A 142 16.07 -23.81 -20.88
N ASP A 143 17.26 -23.86 -20.26
CA ASP A 143 18.26 -24.91 -20.53
C ASP A 143 17.79 -26.34 -20.19
N GLU A 144 16.86 -26.49 -19.25
CA GLU A 144 16.36 -27.78 -18.77
C GLU A 144 14.84 -27.81 -18.54
N ASP A 145 14.20 -28.88 -19.04
CA ASP A 145 12.78 -29.16 -18.84
C ASP A 145 12.48 -29.57 -17.37
N CYS A 146 11.95 -28.62 -16.61
CA CYS A 146 11.52 -28.83 -15.22
C CYS A 146 10.37 -29.85 -15.04
N THR A 147 9.75 -30.33 -16.11
CA THR A 147 8.73 -31.40 -16.07
C THR A 147 9.33 -32.81 -16.19
N SER A 148 10.62 -32.91 -16.51
CA SER A 148 11.35 -34.18 -16.57
C SER A 148 11.29 -34.95 -15.24
N PRO A 149 11.02 -36.28 -15.25
CA PRO A 149 10.93 -37.09 -14.03
C PRO A 149 12.28 -37.28 -13.31
N ASP A 150 13.38 -36.90 -13.95
CA ASP A 150 14.74 -36.96 -13.40
C ASP A 150 15.32 -35.57 -13.06
N PHE A 151 14.54 -34.47 -13.21
CA PHE A 151 14.97 -33.11 -12.87
C PHE A 151 15.27 -32.95 -11.37
N TRP A 152 14.41 -33.51 -10.50
CA TRP A 152 14.53 -33.40 -9.05
C TRP A 152 15.34 -34.55 -8.44
N GLY A 153 16.48 -34.20 -7.85
CA GLY A 153 17.35 -35.10 -7.10
C GLY A 153 17.21 -35.00 -5.59
N GLU A 154 18.06 -35.76 -4.91
CA GLU A 154 18.25 -35.69 -3.47
C GLU A 154 18.89 -34.34 -3.07
N PRO A 155 18.69 -33.86 -1.82
CA PRO A 155 19.21 -32.58 -1.36
C PRO A 155 20.68 -32.67 -0.89
N ASP A 156 21.57 -33.17 -1.77
CA ASP A 156 22.99 -33.44 -1.49
C ASP A 156 23.97 -32.47 -2.19
N GLN A 157 23.47 -31.61 -3.08
CA GLN A 157 24.31 -30.77 -3.94
C GLN A 157 24.72 -29.46 -3.25
N VAL A 158 25.99 -29.07 -3.41
CA VAL A 158 26.52 -27.81 -2.84
C VAL A 158 25.94 -26.61 -3.59
N ILE A 159 25.26 -25.71 -2.87
CA ILE A 159 24.72 -24.47 -3.44
C ILE A 159 25.81 -23.38 -3.47
N SER A 160 26.04 -22.77 -4.64
CA SER A 160 26.87 -21.56 -4.74
C SER A 160 26.01 -20.31 -4.60
N ILE A 161 26.30 -19.48 -3.59
CA ILE A 161 25.68 -18.16 -3.41
C ILE A 161 26.77 -17.11 -3.56
N GLU A 162 26.80 -16.45 -4.72
CA GLU A 162 27.75 -15.40 -5.03
C GLU A 162 27.58 -14.17 -4.11
N PRO A 163 28.67 -13.46 -3.76
CA PRO A 163 28.61 -12.34 -2.86
C PRO A 163 27.93 -11.14 -3.51
N PHE A 164 26.84 -10.68 -2.88
CA PHE A 164 26.22 -9.40 -3.22
C PHE A 164 27.20 -8.25 -3.02
N THR A 165 27.54 -7.55 -4.11
CA THR A 165 28.62 -6.55 -4.18
C THR A 165 28.20 -5.21 -4.78
N ALA A 166 26.92 -5.07 -5.19
CA ALA A 166 26.41 -3.83 -5.75
C ALA A 166 26.28 -2.71 -4.70
N ILE A 167 26.43 -1.47 -5.15
CA ILE A 167 26.16 -0.26 -4.34
C ILE A 167 24.68 -0.23 -3.98
N THR A 168 24.34 0.15 -2.74
CA THR A 168 22.95 0.26 -2.28
C THR A 168 22.68 1.60 -1.58
N GLY A 169 21.41 1.91 -1.35
CA GLY A 169 20.98 3.06 -0.56
C GLY A 169 20.71 4.32 -1.40
N PRO A 170 20.30 5.42 -0.74
CA PRO A 170 19.97 6.69 -1.36
C PRO A 170 21.04 7.22 -2.34
N GLN A 171 20.62 7.62 -3.54
CA GLN A 171 21.47 8.20 -4.57
C GLN A 171 21.09 9.66 -4.81
N HIS A 172 21.82 10.59 -4.21
CA HIS A 172 21.60 12.03 -4.39
C HIS A 172 22.84 12.88 -4.06
N THR A 173 22.85 14.12 -4.54
CA THR A 173 23.86 15.15 -4.20
C THR A 173 23.37 16.18 -3.17
N LEU A 174 22.26 15.88 -2.46
CA LEU A 174 21.74 16.74 -1.39
C LEU A 174 22.71 16.77 -0.19
N GLY A 175 23.08 17.98 0.27
CA GLY A 175 23.87 18.20 1.48
C GLY A 175 23.03 18.32 2.76
N ASP A 176 23.69 18.50 3.92
CA ASP A 176 23.07 18.40 5.25
C ASP A 176 21.89 19.35 5.50
N GLU A 177 21.91 20.54 4.89
CA GLU A 177 20.85 21.56 4.97
C GLU A 177 19.59 21.22 4.13
N ALA A 178 19.60 20.12 3.37
CA ALA A 178 18.45 19.70 2.58
C ALA A 178 17.26 19.29 3.45
N ASP A 179 16.05 19.64 3.00
CA ASP A 179 14.81 19.49 3.77
C ASP A 179 13.73 18.74 2.97
N THR A 180 12.60 18.45 3.61
CA THR A 180 11.57 17.51 3.14
C THR A 180 11.08 17.76 1.70
N ARG A 181 10.98 19.02 1.26
CA ARG A 181 10.65 19.38 -0.13
C ARG A 181 11.74 18.98 -1.12
N ASP A 182 13.00 19.09 -0.74
CA ASP A 182 14.12 18.90 -1.65
C ASP A 182 14.41 17.40 -1.84
N TYR A 183 14.20 16.57 -0.79
CA TYR A 183 14.06 15.12 -0.92
C TYR A 183 12.85 14.70 -1.76
N PHE A 184 11.70 15.37 -1.63
CA PHE A 184 10.51 15.10 -2.45
C PHE A 184 10.73 15.45 -3.93
N ARG A 185 11.47 16.52 -4.23
CA ARG A 185 11.81 16.96 -5.60
C ARG A 185 12.71 15.98 -6.36
N LEU A 186 13.46 15.11 -5.69
CA LEU A 186 14.17 14.00 -6.35
C LEU A 186 13.19 13.10 -7.12
N LEU A 187 11.99 12.90 -6.57
CA LEU A 187 10.97 11.98 -7.09
C LEU A 187 9.84 12.68 -7.84
N PHE A 188 9.59 13.95 -7.52
CA PHE A 188 8.52 14.77 -8.09
C PHE A 188 9.07 16.17 -8.43
N PRO A 189 9.83 16.30 -9.54
CA PRO A 189 10.55 17.52 -9.88
C PRO A 189 9.60 18.68 -10.24
N ASP A 190 10.11 19.92 -10.12
CA ASP A 190 9.31 21.13 -10.44
C ASP A 190 8.84 21.14 -11.91
N SER A 191 9.58 20.53 -12.85
CA SER A 191 9.17 20.36 -14.25
C SER A 191 7.90 19.51 -14.42
N LEU A 192 7.68 18.51 -13.56
CA LEU A 192 6.44 17.72 -13.53
C LEU A 192 5.28 18.57 -12.99
N PHE A 193 5.51 19.43 -11.99
CA PHE A 193 4.51 20.41 -11.57
C PHE A 193 4.18 21.43 -12.68
N GLU A 194 5.16 21.88 -13.46
CA GLU A 194 4.97 22.81 -14.58
C GLU A 194 4.13 22.16 -15.70
N TYR A 195 4.42 20.90 -16.05
CA TYR A 195 3.59 20.14 -16.99
C TYR A 195 2.15 19.92 -16.47
N MET A 196 1.98 19.59 -15.18
CA MET A 196 0.63 19.51 -14.57
C MET A 196 -0.12 20.85 -14.62
N VAL A 197 0.58 21.97 -14.46
CA VAL A 197 0.02 23.32 -14.59
C VAL A 197 -0.45 23.60 -16.01
N GLU A 198 0.38 23.27 -17.01
CA GLU A 198 0.06 23.40 -18.43
C GLU A 198 -1.19 22.57 -18.79
N GLN A 199 -1.19 21.26 -18.52
CA GLN A 199 -2.30 20.39 -18.92
C GLN A 199 -3.60 20.69 -18.15
N THR A 200 -3.51 21.15 -16.90
CA THR A 200 -4.66 21.69 -16.15
C THR A 200 -5.24 22.96 -16.78
N ASN A 201 -4.39 23.85 -17.32
CA ASN A 201 -4.83 25.04 -18.03
C ASN A 201 -5.45 24.70 -19.40
N ASN A 202 -4.83 23.79 -20.16
CA ASN A 202 -5.30 23.33 -21.47
C ASN A 202 -6.66 22.62 -21.36
N TYR A 203 -6.83 21.69 -20.40
CA TYR A 203 -8.09 21.01 -20.14
C TYR A 203 -9.21 21.98 -19.71
N ALA A 204 -8.90 23.03 -18.94
CA ALA A 204 -9.86 24.07 -18.59
C ALA A 204 -10.32 24.89 -19.82
N LEU A 205 -9.45 25.14 -20.80
CA LEU A 205 -9.80 25.79 -22.06
C LEU A 205 -10.61 24.85 -22.97
N TYR A 206 -10.23 23.56 -23.04
CA TYR A 206 -10.98 22.51 -23.74
C TYR A 206 -12.43 22.39 -23.23
N ARG A 207 -12.64 22.35 -21.90
CA ARG A 207 -13.98 22.32 -21.28
C ARG A 207 -14.82 23.54 -21.63
N GLN A 208 -14.21 24.73 -21.68
CA GLN A 208 -14.92 25.96 -22.07
C GLN A 208 -15.27 25.99 -23.56
N ARG A 209 -14.36 25.52 -24.44
CA ARG A 209 -14.64 25.31 -25.87
C ARG A 209 -15.81 24.33 -26.07
N ARG A 210 -15.75 23.12 -25.49
CA ARG A 210 -16.80 22.09 -25.65
C ARG A 210 -18.16 22.47 -25.05
N SER A 211 -18.20 23.27 -23.99
CA SER A 211 -19.47 23.71 -23.37
C SER A 211 -20.05 25.00 -23.98
N GLY A 212 -19.31 25.67 -24.86
CA GLY A 212 -19.69 26.97 -25.43
C GLY A 212 -19.81 28.09 -24.40
N LYS A 213 -19.26 27.91 -23.19
CA LYS A 213 -19.47 28.79 -22.04
C LYS A 213 -18.15 29.06 -21.32
N LEU A 214 -17.82 30.33 -21.15
CA LEU A 214 -16.68 30.77 -20.33
C LEU A 214 -16.98 30.54 -18.85
N ASP A 215 -16.03 29.98 -18.11
CA ASP A 215 -16.13 29.82 -16.67
C ASP A 215 -15.59 31.09 -15.99
N SER A 216 -16.49 31.98 -15.57
CA SER A 216 -16.16 33.24 -14.90
C SER A 216 -15.44 33.08 -13.54
N HIS A 217 -15.26 31.84 -13.06
CA HIS A 217 -14.48 31.51 -11.87
C HIS A 217 -13.17 30.78 -12.18
N TRP A 218 -12.88 30.52 -13.46
CA TRP A 218 -11.58 30.04 -13.89
C TRP A 218 -10.64 31.19 -14.24
N HIS A 219 -9.43 31.11 -13.69
CA HIS A 219 -8.25 31.75 -14.25
C HIS A 219 -7.14 30.68 -14.33
N PRO A 220 -6.13 30.84 -15.21
CA PRO A 220 -5.00 29.93 -15.26
C PRO A 220 -4.35 29.72 -13.88
N THR A 221 -3.90 28.50 -13.62
CA THR A 221 -3.05 28.14 -12.47
C THR A 221 -1.57 28.31 -12.83
N ASN A 222 -0.70 28.26 -11.82
CA ASN A 222 0.76 28.41 -11.93
C ASN A 222 1.46 27.46 -10.94
N LEU A 223 2.78 27.30 -11.10
CA LEU A 223 3.62 26.40 -10.29
C LEU A 223 3.38 26.54 -8.78
N ARG A 224 3.37 27.76 -8.25
CA ARG A 224 3.21 28.03 -6.80
C ARG A 224 1.79 27.72 -6.32
N GLU A 225 0.77 27.97 -7.13
CA GLU A 225 -0.61 27.58 -6.82
C GLU A 225 -0.81 26.05 -6.87
N MET A 226 -0.17 25.35 -7.82
CA MET A 226 -0.23 23.89 -7.91
C MET A 226 0.50 23.20 -6.75
N GLN A 227 1.70 23.69 -6.39
CA GLN A 227 2.42 23.25 -5.20
C GLN A 227 1.58 23.46 -3.94
N ALA A 228 0.96 24.64 -3.77
CA ALA A 228 0.06 24.90 -2.64
C ALA A 228 -1.20 24.02 -2.65
N TYR A 229 -1.78 23.72 -3.82
CA TYR A 229 -2.91 22.79 -3.96
C TYR A 229 -2.54 21.36 -3.53
N ILE A 230 -1.39 20.84 -3.96
CA ILE A 230 -0.91 19.50 -3.53
C ILE A 230 -0.57 19.52 -2.03
N GLY A 231 0.09 20.58 -1.52
CA GLY A 231 0.35 20.76 -0.09
C GLY A 231 -0.92 20.73 0.76
N LEU A 232 -2.01 21.39 0.33
CA LEU A 232 -3.31 21.28 1.01
C LEU A 232 -3.87 19.84 0.97
N ASN A 233 -3.78 19.13 -0.16
CA ASN A 233 -4.21 17.72 -0.24
C ASN A 233 -3.41 16.79 0.68
N ILE A 234 -2.10 17.04 0.88
CA ILE A 234 -1.28 16.31 1.86
C ILE A 234 -1.77 16.60 3.29
N LEU A 235 -2.10 17.86 3.63
CA LEU A 235 -2.67 18.20 4.94
C LEU A 235 -4.07 17.59 5.16
N MET A 236 -4.88 17.45 4.10
CA MET A 236 -6.19 16.77 4.20
C MET A 236 -6.04 15.29 4.59
N GLY A 237 -4.97 14.63 4.15
CA GLY A 237 -4.65 13.25 4.54
C GLY A 237 -4.28 13.07 6.01
N ILE A 238 -3.79 14.13 6.66
CA ILE A 238 -3.42 14.14 8.09
C ILE A 238 -4.59 14.63 8.96
N ASN A 239 -5.40 15.55 8.46
CA ASN A 239 -6.58 16.11 9.12
C ASN A 239 -7.82 15.81 8.27
N GLN A 240 -8.32 14.58 8.34
CA GLN A 240 -9.41 14.09 7.49
C GLN A 240 -10.78 14.57 8.02
N LEU A 241 -11.34 15.62 7.41
CA LEU A 241 -12.74 16.04 7.64
C LEU A 241 -13.70 15.30 6.70
N PRO A 242 -14.99 15.12 7.04
CA PRO A 242 -15.95 14.45 6.15
C PRO A 242 -16.03 15.02 4.72
N ASP A 243 -16.02 16.34 4.56
CA ASP A 243 -16.11 17.01 3.25
C ASP A 243 -15.03 18.09 3.03
N TYR A 244 -14.77 18.45 1.76
CA TYR A 244 -13.90 19.56 1.35
C TYR A 244 -14.38 20.92 1.86
N GLY A 245 -15.68 21.22 1.85
CA GLY A 245 -16.22 22.51 2.29
C GLY A 245 -15.94 22.80 3.76
N MET A 246 -15.84 21.76 4.59
CA MET A 246 -15.59 21.85 6.03
C MET A 246 -14.27 22.55 6.37
N TYR A 247 -13.20 22.35 5.59
CA TYR A 247 -11.92 23.04 5.80
C TYR A 247 -12.03 24.57 5.69
N TRP A 248 -13.05 25.08 4.97
CA TRP A 248 -13.32 26.51 4.79
C TRP A 248 -14.55 27.02 5.58
N ALA A 249 -15.27 26.14 6.28
CA ALA A 249 -16.45 26.50 7.09
C ALA A 249 -16.13 27.61 8.11
N THR A 250 -17.10 28.46 8.46
CA THR A 250 -16.88 29.57 9.41
C THR A 250 -16.72 29.12 10.86
N ASP A 251 -17.16 27.91 11.19
CA ASP A 251 -17.02 27.30 12.51
C ASP A 251 -15.55 27.21 12.98
N ILE A 252 -15.35 27.33 14.30
CA ILE A 252 -14.03 27.42 14.94
C ILE A 252 -13.40 26.08 15.29
N PHE A 253 -14.18 25.01 15.40
CA PHE A 253 -13.72 23.65 15.70
C PHE A 253 -13.44 22.86 14.41
N ILE A 254 -14.20 23.15 13.36
CA ILE A 254 -14.14 22.47 12.05
C ILE A 254 -13.25 23.25 11.05
N GLY A 255 -13.39 24.57 11.00
CA GLY A 255 -12.91 25.38 9.88
C GLY A 255 -11.47 25.84 9.97
N ASN A 256 -10.58 25.27 9.17
CA ASN A 256 -9.13 25.50 9.26
C ASN A 256 -8.67 26.88 8.72
N ALA A 257 -8.06 27.69 9.59
CA ALA A 257 -7.55 29.03 9.25
C ALA A 257 -6.42 29.04 8.19
N GLY A 258 -5.57 28.00 8.15
CA GLY A 258 -4.49 27.88 7.17
C GLY A 258 -5.03 27.63 5.75
N PHE A 259 -6.03 26.77 5.62
CA PHE A 259 -6.71 26.49 4.34
C PHE A 259 -7.38 27.76 3.81
N LYS A 260 -8.12 28.47 4.68
CA LYS A 260 -8.76 29.78 4.40
C LYS A 260 -7.77 30.90 4.02
N LYS A 261 -6.51 30.83 4.49
CA LYS A 261 -5.43 31.79 4.15
C LYS A 261 -4.80 31.46 2.79
N THR A 262 -4.58 30.17 2.52
CA THR A 262 -3.87 29.67 1.33
C THR A 262 -4.67 29.92 0.06
N MET A 263 -5.93 29.47 0.01
CA MET A 263 -6.84 29.73 -1.13
C MET A 263 -8.30 29.70 -0.68
N THR A 264 -9.23 30.04 -1.58
CA THR A 264 -10.68 29.94 -1.29
C THR A 264 -11.20 28.55 -1.64
N ALA A 265 -12.26 28.08 -0.95
CA ALA A 265 -12.94 26.82 -1.28
C ALA A 265 -13.26 26.71 -2.78
N ARG A 266 -13.88 27.75 -3.37
CA ARG A 266 -14.21 27.79 -4.80
C ARG A 266 -12.98 27.69 -5.71
N ARG A 267 -11.81 28.22 -5.32
CA ARG A 267 -10.57 28.07 -6.11
C ARG A 267 -10.01 26.66 -5.99
N PHE A 268 -9.96 26.10 -4.78
CA PHE A 268 -9.58 24.69 -4.56
C PHE A 268 -10.48 23.73 -5.35
N GLU A 269 -11.80 23.97 -5.29
CA GLU A 269 -12.81 23.23 -6.05
C GLU A 269 -12.58 23.36 -7.56
N LYS A 270 -12.30 24.56 -8.09
CA LYS A 270 -12.00 24.77 -9.52
C LYS A 270 -10.70 24.10 -9.97
N LEU A 271 -9.67 24.09 -9.13
CA LEU A 271 -8.45 23.30 -9.37
C LEU A 271 -8.78 21.79 -9.37
N ASN A 272 -9.55 21.31 -8.39
CA ASN A 272 -10.00 19.91 -8.34
C ASN A 272 -10.95 19.53 -9.50
N GLN A 273 -11.71 20.47 -10.08
CA GLN A 273 -12.48 20.24 -11.30
C GLN A 273 -11.56 20.07 -12.52
N ASN A 274 -10.56 20.96 -12.68
CA ASN A 274 -9.76 21.06 -13.90
C ASN A 274 -8.38 20.36 -13.87
N ILE A 275 -7.93 19.84 -12.72
CA ILE A 275 -6.67 19.08 -12.64
C ILE A 275 -6.64 17.97 -13.69
N HIS A 276 -5.55 17.90 -14.46
CA HIS A 276 -5.30 16.97 -15.58
C HIS A 276 -3.80 16.74 -15.79
N LEU A 277 -3.42 15.68 -16.51
CA LEU A 277 -2.04 15.18 -16.60
C LEU A 277 -1.59 14.83 -18.04
N CYS A 278 -2.39 15.20 -19.05
CA CYS A 278 -2.17 14.88 -20.46
C CYS A 278 -2.90 15.91 -21.33
N ASP A 279 -2.60 15.97 -22.63
CA ASP A 279 -3.40 16.77 -23.56
C ASP A 279 -4.65 15.98 -24.01
N ARG A 280 -5.83 16.48 -23.65
CA ARG A 280 -7.14 15.88 -23.99
C ARG A 280 -7.49 16.05 -25.48
N GLU A 281 -6.77 16.88 -26.23
CA GLU A 281 -6.93 17.03 -27.68
C GLU A 281 -6.03 16.09 -28.50
N LEU A 282 -5.07 15.42 -27.84
CA LEU A 282 -4.15 14.44 -28.42
C LEU A 282 -4.33 13.02 -27.84
N GLU A 283 -5.41 12.76 -27.10
CA GLU A 283 -5.76 11.44 -26.54
C GLU A 283 -6.18 10.50 -27.69
N PRO A 284 -5.43 9.42 -27.99
CA PRO A 284 -5.71 8.55 -29.13
C PRO A 284 -7.05 7.83 -28.98
N VAL A 285 -7.72 7.59 -30.10
CA VAL A 285 -9.03 6.93 -30.13
C VAL A 285 -8.85 5.42 -30.02
N ARG A 286 -9.73 4.75 -29.25
CA ARG A 286 -9.73 3.29 -29.11
C ARG A 286 -9.78 2.61 -30.49
N GLY A 287 -8.89 1.63 -30.69
CA GLY A 287 -8.73 0.93 -31.97
C GLY A 287 -7.75 1.57 -32.95
N GLN A 288 -7.10 2.69 -32.58
CA GLN A 288 -5.91 3.18 -33.29
C GLN A 288 -4.64 2.50 -32.75
N PRO A 289 -3.57 2.29 -33.55
CA PRO A 289 -2.35 1.58 -33.12
C PRO A 289 -1.57 2.25 -32.00
N ASP A 290 -1.81 3.54 -31.76
CA ASP A 290 -1.24 4.38 -30.71
C ASP A 290 -2.12 4.48 -29.45
N TYR A 291 -3.21 3.70 -29.37
CA TYR A 291 -4.09 3.69 -28.20
C TYR A 291 -3.41 3.17 -26.93
N ASP A 292 -3.27 4.06 -25.94
CA ASP A 292 -2.82 3.74 -24.59
C ASP A 292 -3.94 4.05 -23.59
N GLY A 293 -4.59 3.03 -23.02
CA GLY A 293 -5.60 3.26 -21.98
C GLY A 293 -5.05 3.86 -20.69
N LEU A 294 -3.72 3.89 -20.49
CA LEU A 294 -3.05 4.65 -19.43
C LEU A 294 -2.62 6.07 -19.84
N TYR A 295 -2.94 6.54 -21.05
CA TYR A 295 -2.52 7.85 -21.59
C TYR A 295 -2.74 9.00 -20.60
N LYS A 296 -3.88 9.00 -19.90
CA LYS A 296 -4.28 10.00 -18.87
C LYS A 296 -3.37 10.09 -17.64
N ILE A 297 -2.42 9.17 -17.49
CA ILE A 297 -1.40 9.20 -16.44
C ILE A 297 0.02 8.88 -16.96
N ARG A 298 0.18 8.44 -18.22
CA ARG A 298 1.48 8.08 -18.80
C ARG A 298 2.57 9.15 -18.59
N PRO A 299 2.33 10.46 -18.74
CA PRO A 299 3.35 11.48 -18.45
C PRO A 299 3.82 11.51 -16.98
N LEU A 300 2.93 11.21 -16.03
CA LEU A 300 3.29 11.07 -14.61
C LEU A 300 4.11 9.80 -14.38
N LEU A 301 3.71 8.67 -14.97
CA LEU A 301 4.43 7.39 -14.85
C LEU A 301 5.86 7.52 -15.37
N ASN A 302 6.04 8.09 -16.57
CA ASN A 302 7.34 8.22 -17.23
C ASN A 302 8.35 9.03 -16.41
N VAL A 303 7.89 10.01 -15.61
CA VAL A 303 8.77 10.77 -14.69
C VAL A 303 8.97 10.00 -13.39
N VAL A 304 7.89 9.58 -12.73
CA VAL A 304 7.95 9.01 -11.37
C VAL A 304 8.61 7.63 -11.32
N GLN A 305 8.39 6.77 -12.33
CA GLN A 305 9.04 5.45 -12.37
C GLN A 305 10.56 5.57 -12.54
N ASN A 306 11.02 6.49 -13.40
CA ASN A 306 12.45 6.74 -13.61
C ASN A 306 13.09 7.37 -12.37
N THR A 307 12.48 8.41 -11.79
CA THR A 307 13.06 9.08 -10.61
C THR A 307 13.07 8.19 -9.35
N MET A 308 12.08 7.31 -9.16
CA MET A 308 12.12 6.30 -8.08
C MET A 308 13.25 5.29 -8.27
N TRP A 309 13.57 4.92 -9.51
CA TRP A 309 14.68 4.01 -9.80
C TRP A 309 16.05 4.70 -9.65
N GLU A 310 16.17 5.96 -10.07
CA GLU A 310 17.42 6.71 -10.02
C GLU A 310 17.80 7.17 -8.60
N ALA A 311 16.83 7.49 -7.73
CA ALA A 311 17.08 8.12 -6.44
C ALA A 311 17.50 7.14 -5.31
N TYR A 312 17.49 5.82 -5.54
CA TYR A 312 17.88 4.83 -4.54
C TYR A 312 18.40 3.55 -5.22
N ALA A 313 19.63 3.14 -4.91
CA ALA A 313 20.20 1.90 -5.42
C ALA A 313 19.67 0.69 -4.60
N PRO A 314 18.99 -0.29 -5.21
CA PRO A 314 18.27 -1.35 -4.48
C PRO A 314 19.17 -2.16 -3.54
N ASN A 315 18.68 -2.56 -2.36
CA ASN A 315 19.46 -3.41 -1.46
C ASN A 315 19.49 -4.88 -1.91
N ARG A 316 20.29 -5.70 -1.20
CA ARG A 316 20.40 -7.14 -1.44
C ARG A 316 19.04 -7.87 -1.44
N CYS A 317 18.13 -7.55 -0.53
CA CYS A 317 16.85 -8.25 -0.38
C CYS A 317 15.69 -7.37 -0.87
N LEU A 318 14.98 -7.82 -1.91
CA LEU A 318 13.85 -7.13 -2.53
C LEU A 318 12.59 -8.01 -2.52
N THR A 319 11.41 -7.42 -2.60
CA THR A 319 10.12 -8.11 -2.57
C THR A 319 9.27 -7.75 -3.78
N VAL A 320 8.71 -8.75 -4.46
CA VAL A 320 7.65 -8.57 -5.46
C VAL A 320 6.31 -9.03 -4.90
N ASP A 321 5.35 -8.12 -4.85
CA ASP A 321 3.98 -8.38 -4.41
C ASP A 321 2.99 -7.35 -4.99
N GLU A 322 1.70 -7.53 -4.71
CA GLU A 322 0.60 -6.65 -5.09
C GLU A 322 0.33 -5.53 -4.07
N GLY A 323 0.30 -4.28 -4.57
CA GLY A 323 -0.21 -3.10 -3.86
C GLY A 323 -1.67 -2.82 -4.26
N ALA A 324 -2.50 -2.45 -3.27
CA ALA A 324 -3.93 -2.24 -3.47
C ALA A 324 -4.35 -0.76 -3.35
N VAL A 325 -5.01 -0.22 -4.37
CA VAL A 325 -5.59 1.14 -4.33
C VAL A 325 -7.07 1.06 -4.01
N ALA A 326 -7.46 1.49 -2.81
CA ALA A 326 -8.86 1.54 -2.39
C ALA A 326 -9.68 2.52 -3.23
N VAL A 327 -10.79 2.04 -3.76
CA VAL A 327 -11.74 2.81 -4.58
C VAL A 327 -13.09 2.85 -3.88
N LYS A 328 -13.77 4.02 -3.91
CA LYS A 328 -15.17 4.14 -3.45
C LYS A 328 -16.08 4.39 -4.65
N GLY A 329 -16.93 3.42 -4.95
CA GLY A 329 -17.85 3.42 -6.10
C GLY A 329 -17.78 2.11 -6.87
N ARG A 330 -18.70 1.92 -7.82
CA ARG A 330 -18.61 0.84 -8.81
C ARG A 330 -17.72 1.33 -9.96
N PHE A 331 -16.56 0.70 -10.13
CA PHE A 331 -15.78 0.74 -11.38
C PHE A 331 -15.67 -0.72 -11.83
N SER A 332 -15.80 -0.97 -13.13
CA SER A 332 -15.84 -2.32 -13.70
C SER A 332 -14.62 -3.16 -13.30
N THR A 333 -13.42 -2.61 -13.48
CA THR A 333 -12.11 -3.22 -13.17
C THR A 333 -11.73 -3.21 -11.69
N THR A 334 -12.67 -3.07 -10.73
CA THR A 334 -12.34 -3.29 -9.30
C THR A 334 -12.09 -4.77 -9.04
N GLN A 335 -10.81 -5.15 -8.98
CA GLN A 335 -10.40 -6.53 -8.82
C GLN A 335 -10.57 -6.99 -7.38
N TYR A 336 -11.03 -8.24 -7.22
CA TYR A 336 -11.17 -8.86 -5.91
C TYR A 336 -9.82 -9.42 -5.44
N MET A 337 -9.28 -8.86 -4.36
CA MET A 337 -8.00 -9.23 -3.76
C MET A 337 -8.26 -9.85 -2.39
N PRO A 338 -8.58 -11.16 -2.29
CA PRO A 338 -8.96 -11.81 -1.03
C PRO A 338 -7.85 -11.84 0.02
N SER A 339 -6.59 -11.73 -0.44
CA SER A 339 -5.33 -11.62 0.30
C SER A 339 -5.19 -10.32 1.10
N LYS A 340 -5.68 -9.19 0.56
CA LYS A 340 -5.40 -7.84 1.09
C LYS A 340 -6.57 -7.28 1.91
N PRO A 341 -6.33 -6.37 2.88
CA PRO A 341 -7.40 -5.73 3.65
C PRO A 341 -8.40 -4.98 2.76
N ILE A 342 -7.89 -4.32 1.70
CA ILE A 342 -8.68 -3.73 0.63
C ILE A 342 -9.11 -4.83 -0.34
N LYS A 343 -10.22 -5.52 -0.01
CA LYS A 343 -10.71 -6.65 -0.79
C LYS A 343 -11.17 -6.32 -2.22
N LYS A 344 -11.45 -5.05 -2.53
CA LYS A 344 -11.76 -4.57 -3.89
C LYS A 344 -11.09 -3.23 -4.16
N GLY A 345 -10.38 -3.12 -5.28
CA GLY A 345 -9.64 -1.92 -5.64
C GLY A 345 -8.98 -2.01 -7.01
N LEU A 346 -8.15 -1.03 -7.33
CA LEU A 346 -7.24 -1.09 -8.49
C LEU A 346 -5.92 -1.73 -8.05
N LYS A 347 -5.31 -2.53 -8.92
CA LYS A 347 -4.12 -3.32 -8.61
C LYS A 347 -2.84 -2.72 -9.21
N VAL A 348 -1.77 -2.76 -8.44
CA VAL A 348 -0.42 -2.33 -8.85
C VAL A 348 0.57 -3.42 -8.47
N TRP A 349 1.45 -3.83 -9.39
CA TRP A 349 2.55 -4.73 -9.09
C TRP A 349 3.75 -3.91 -8.60
N MET A 350 4.34 -4.28 -7.46
CA MET A 350 5.38 -3.49 -6.80
C MET A 350 6.65 -4.29 -6.55
N LEU A 351 7.80 -3.66 -6.83
CA LEU A 351 9.12 -4.09 -6.36
C LEU A 351 9.54 -3.16 -5.22
N CYS A 352 9.75 -3.70 -4.02
CA CYS A 352 10.15 -2.93 -2.83
C CYS A 352 11.40 -3.50 -2.15
N ASP A 353 12.14 -2.66 -1.42
CA ASP A 353 13.17 -3.12 -0.49
C ASP A 353 12.54 -3.85 0.71
N SER A 354 13.06 -5.04 1.04
CA SER A 354 12.54 -5.91 2.11
C SER A 354 12.52 -5.26 3.49
N LYS A 355 13.47 -4.35 3.77
CA LYS A 355 13.72 -3.78 5.11
C LYS A 355 13.34 -2.31 5.25
N SER A 356 13.53 -1.49 4.21
CA SER A 356 13.21 -0.04 4.27
C SER A 356 11.74 0.27 3.93
N GLY A 357 11.11 -0.58 3.10
CA GLY A 357 9.82 -0.31 2.47
C GLY A 357 9.88 0.67 1.28
N TYR A 358 11.08 0.93 0.73
CA TYR A 358 11.23 1.78 -0.46
C TYR A 358 10.66 1.08 -1.70
N CYS A 359 9.86 1.77 -2.50
CA CYS A 359 9.31 1.22 -3.74
C CYS A 359 10.15 1.62 -4.96
N HIS A 360 10.84 0.65 -5.56
CA HIS A 360 11.70 0.84 -6.74
C HIS A 360 10.90 0.95 -8.02
N ARG A 361 9.90 0.09 -8.17
CA ARG A 361 9.01 0.07 -9.34
C ARG A 361 7.58 -0.25 -8.90
N ALA A 362 6.65 0.43 -9.55
CA ALA A 362 5.22 0.23 -9.38
C ALA A 362 4.59 0.26 -10.78
N ASN A 363 4.03 -0.87 -11.22
CA ASN A 363 3.42 -1.04 -12.54
C ASN A 363 1.91 -1.23 -12.38
N ILE A 364 1.10 -0.38 -13.02
CA ILE A 364 -0.36 -0.52 -13.00
C ILE A 364 -0.75 -1.82 -13.71
N TYR A 365 -1.55 -2.67 -13.06
CA TYR A 365 -2.14 -3.82 -13.71
C TYR A 365 -3.42 -3.39 -14.44
N VAL A 366 -3.41 -3.54 -15.76
CA VAL A 366 -4.48 -3.08 -16.66
C VAL A 366 -5.48 -4.18 -17.07
N GLY A 367 -5.14 -5.44 -16.79
CA GLY A 367 -5.78 -6.61 -17.39
C GLY A 367 -4.72 -7.57 -17.92
N LYS A 368 -5.13 -8.63 -18.63
CA LYS A 368 -4.20 -9.46 -19.40
C LYS A 368 -3.80 -8.70 -20.67
N PRO A 369 -2.51 -8.41 -20.93
CA PRO A 369 -2.08 -7.96 -22.25
C PRO A 369 -2.10 -9.15 -23.21
N GLY A 370 -2.59 -8.94 -24.44
CA GLY A 370 -2.68 -9.97 -25.48
C GLY A 370 -1.36 -10.66 -25.86
N GLU A 371 -1.50 -11.84 -26.48
CA GLU A 371 -0.54 -12.72 -27.19
C GLU A 371 0.84 -13.06 -26.57
N ASP A 372 1.31 -12.35 -25.55
CA ASP A 372 2.63 -12.57 -24.94
C ASP A 372 2.70 -13.92 -24.20
N THR A 373 3.65 -14.76 -24.63
CA THR A 373 3.78 -16.13 -24.14
C THR A 373 4.20 -16.22 -22.67
N GLY A 374 3.39 -16.91 -21.84
CA GLY A 374 3.76 -17.25 -20.46
C GLY A 374 2.73 -16.93 -19.37
N THR A 375 3.07 -17.29 -18.13
CA THR A 375 2.22 -16.97 -16.97
C THR A 375 2.37 -15.49 -16.59
N VAL A 376 1.27 -14.86 -16.15
CA VAL A 376 1.27 -13.45 -15.71
C VAL A 376 2.30 -13.21 -14.60
N GLY A 377 2.46 -14.16 -13.67
CA GLY A 377 3.45 -14.05 -12.59
C GLY A 377 4.90 -14.00 -13.10
N TYR A 378 5.25 -14.82 -14.10
CA TYR A 378 6.57 -14.82 -14.74
C TYR A 378 6.86 -13.47 -15.40
N ARG A 379 5.96 -13.00 -16.29
CA ARG A 379 6.09 -11.72 -17.01
C ARG A 379 6.19 -10.51 -16.08
N VAL A 380 5.41 -10.51 -14.99
CA VAL A 380 5.44 -9.41 -14.00
C VAL A 380 6.75 -9.38 -13.23
N VAL A 381 7.28 -10.53 -12.78
CA VAL A 381 8.54 -10.56 -12.03
C VAL A 381 9.72 -10.18 -12.91
N THR A 382 9.85 -10.76 -14.11
CA THR A 382 10.97 -10.43 -15.02
C THR A 382 10.97 -8.94 -15.42
N SER A 383 9.81 -8.37 -15.73
CA SER A 383 9.67 -6.93 -15.98
C SER A 383 10.03 -6.06 -14.77
N LEU A 384 9.66 -6.48 -13.55
CA LEU A 384 9.99 -5.72 -12.34
C LEU A 384 11.48 -5.77 -12.00
N VAL A 385 12.16 -6.90 -12.19
CA VAL A 385 13.60 -7.06 -11.83
C VAL A 385 14.57 -6.65 -12.95
N GLN A 386 14.10 -6.33 -14.15
CA GLN A 386 14.94 -5.94 -15.30
C GLN A 386 15.97 -4.86 -14.92
N GLY A 387 17.24 -5.01 -15.25
CA GLY A 387 18.33 -4.12 -14.84
C GLY A 387 18.96 -4.46 -13.49
N LEU A 388 18.62 -5.59 -12.87
CA LEU A 388 19.28 -6.15 -11.67
C LEU A 388 20.21 -7.34 -11.98
N GLU A 389 20.31 -7.74 -13.24
CA GLU A 389 20.99 -8.96 -13.69
C GLU A 389 22.48 -8.95 -13.32
N GLY A 390 23.01 -10.13 -12.95
CA GLY A 390 24.41 -10.30 -12.55
C GLY A 390 24.84 -9.59 -11.26
N LYS A 391 23.92 -8.97 -10.51
CA LYS A 391 24.22 -8.28 -9.24
C LYS A 391 23.90 -9.12 -7.99
N TYR A 392 23.31 -10.31 -8.16
CA TYR A 392 23.00 -11.25 -7.09
C TYR A 392 22.05 -10.71 -6.01
N HIS A 393 21.05 -9.90 -6.41
CA HIS A 393 19.93 -9.56 -5.52
C HIS A 393 19.10 -10.82 -5.21
N HIS A 394 18.42 -10.79 -4.06
CA HIS A 394 17.55 -11.84 -3.54
C HIS A 394 16.10 -11.36 -3.60
N ILE A 395 15.31 -11.96 -4.48
CA ILE A 395 13.93 -11.58 -4.79
C ILE A 395 12.96 -12.49 -4.03
N PHE A 396 12.22 -11.92 -3.09
CA PHE A 396 11.20 -12.61 -2.32
C PHE A 396 9.81 -12.37 -2.94
N MET A 397 9.03 -13.42 -3.16
CA MET A 397 7.72 -13.31 -3.83
C MET A 397 6.71 -14.36 -3.35
N ASP A 398 5.42 -14.09 -3.52
CA ASP A 398 4.34 -14.96 -3.03
C ASP A 398 4.04 -16.18 -3.96
N SER A 399 3.04 -16.96 -3.56
CA SER A 399 2.48 -18.10 -4.30
C SER A 399 1.75 -17.79 -5.62
N PHE A 400 1.39 -16.54 -5.91
CA PHE A 400 0.88 -16.12 -7.22
C PHE A 400 2.01 -16.04 -8.25
N PHE A 401 3.21 -15.61 -7.87
CA PHE A 401 4.36 -15.52 -8.77
C PHE A 401 5.21 -16.80 -8.83
N THR A 402 5.53 -17.41 -7.68
CA THR A 402 6.60 -18.43 -7.58
C THR A 402 6.29 -19.71 -8.37
N SER A 403 7.14 -20.03 -9.34
CA SER A 403 7.10 -21.25 -10.16
C SER A 403 8.52 -21.68 -10.56
N VAL A 404 8.74 -22.97 -10.83
CA VAL A 404 10.09 -23.52 -11.12
C VAL A 404 10.74 -22.87 -12.36
N PRO A 405 10.04 -22.67 -13.49
CA PRO A 405 10.57 -21.91 -14.63
C PRO A 405 11.07 -20.50 -14.28
N LEU A 406 10.40 -19.80 -13.36
CA LEU A 406 10.83 -18.48 -12.90
C LEU A 406 12.08 -18.55 -12.01
N MET A 407 12.21 -19.61 -11.19
CA MET A 407 13.40 -19.86 -10.38
C MET A 407 14.63 -20.15 -11.26
N GLN A 408 14.46 -20.93 -12.35
CA GLN A 408 15.49 -21.18 -13.35
C GLN A 408 15.90 -19.88 -14.04
N ARG A 409 14.93 -19.11 -14.57
CA ARG A 409 15.22 -17.85 -15.27
C ARG A 409 15.97 -16.84 -14.41
N LEU A 410 15.49 -16.59 -13.19
CA LEU A 410 16.17 -15.65 -12.29
C LEU A 410 17.60 -16.10 -11.99
N LEU A 411 17.83 -17.41 -11.81
CA LEU A 411 19.18 -17.94 -11.59
C LEU A 411 20.09 -17.76 -12.81
N GLN A 412 19.58 -17.96 -14.04
CA GLN A 412 20.31 -17.64 -15.28
C GLN A 412 20.65 -16.15 -15.38
N ASP A 413 19.70 -15.27 -15.02
CA ASP A 413 19.87 -13.81 -14.99
C ASP A 413 20.79 -13.33 -13.84
N GLY A 414 21.41 -14.23 -13.06
CA GLY A 414 22.30 -13.89 -11.94
C GLY A 414 21.56 -13.28 -10.73
N LEU A 415 20.31 -13.69 -10.53
CA LEU A 415 19.44 -13.30 -9.42
C LEU A 415 19.06 -14.52 -8.59
N TYR A 416 19.02 -14.34 -7.28
CA TYR A 416 18.50 -15.35 -6.37
C TYR A 416 17.03 -15.08 -6.04
N ALA A 417 16.27 -16.13 -5.75
CA ALA A 417 14.84 -16.02 -5.47
C ALA A 417 14.43 -16.92 -4.29
N CYS A 418 13.37 -16.52 -3.57
CA CYS A 418 12.74 -17.37 -2.56
C CYS A 418 11.26 -17.03 -2.41
N GLY A 419 10.37 -18.02 -2.51
CA GLY A 419 8.94 -17.78 -2.44
C GLY A 419 8.12 -18.99 -2.03
N THR A 420 6.95 -18.72 -1.45
CA THR A 420 5.94 -19.77 -1.26
C THR A 420 5.35 -20.17 -2.61
N THR A 421 4.96 -21.43 -2.79
CA THR A 421 4.39 -21.91 -4.05
C THR A 421 3.24 -22.90 -3.80
N GLN A 422 2.50 -23.23 -4.86
CA GLN A 422 1.38 -24.16 -4.83
C GLN A 422 1.80 -25.49 -5.48
N GLN A 423 1.42 -26.62 -4.87
CA GLN A 423 1.89 -27.96 -5.29
C GLN A 423 1.38 -28.43 -6.67
N ASN A 424 0.46 -27.66 -7.27
CA ASN A 424 -0.08 -27.85 -8.62
C ASN A 424 0.63 -27.00 -9.69
N ARG A 425 1.66 -26.19 -9.34
CA ARG A 425 2.43 -25.42 -10.32
C ARG A 425 3.28 -26.34 -11.21
N CYS A 426 3.52 -25.88 -12.44
CA CYS A 426 4.44 -26.53 -13.37
C CYS A 426 5.84 -26.70 -12.75
N GLY A 427 6.47 -27.85 -13.02
CA GLY A 427 7.76 -28.25 -12.48
C GLY A 427 7.81 -28.60 -10.99
N PHE A 428 6.73 -28.44 -10.21
CA PHE A 428 6.77 -28.74 -8.78
C PHE A 428 6.97 -30.26 -8.53
N PRO A 429 7.95 -30.67 -7.70
CA PRO A 429 8.36 -32.07 -7.57
C PRO A 429 7.22 -32.97 -7.10
N ASP A 430 6.96 -34.04 -7.86
CA ASP A 430 5.89 -34.97 -7.56
C ASP A 430 6.07 -35.68 -6.22
N MET A 431 7.30 -36.04 -5.84
CA MET A 431 7.56 -36.69 -4.55
C MET A 431 7.19 -35.82 -3.33
N LEU A 432 7.18 -34.48 -3.46
CA LEU A 432 6.84 -33.57 -2.36
C LEU A 432 5.34 -33.21 -2.30
N LYS A 433 4.53 -33.65 -3.27
CA LYS A 433 3.08 -33.38 -3.29
C LYS A 433 2.40 -34.15 -2.15
N LEU A 434 1.39 -33.55 -1.52
CA LEU A 434 0.67 -34.07 -0.34
C LEU A 434 0.21 -35.53 -0.46
N ARG A 435 -0.16 -35.96 -1.66
CA ARG A 435 -0.50 -37.36 -2.00
C ARG A 435 0.62 -38.37 -1.74
N ASN A 436 1.88 -37.94 -1.81
CA ASN A 436 3.08 -38.78 -1.77
C ASN A 436 3.84 -38.64 -0.44
N VAL A 437 3.88 -37.45 0.17
CA VAL A 437 4.49 -37.24 1.51
C VAL A 437 3.59 -37.65 2.69
N GLY A 438 2.30 -37.88 2.44
CA GLY A 438 1.36 -38.34 3.46
C GLY A 438 1.11 -37.33 4.61
N LYS A 439 0.91 -37.86 5.82
CA LYS A 439 0.61 -37.05 7.03
C LYS A 439 1.89 -36.61 7.74
N LEU A 440 2.44 -35.47 7.33
CA LEU A 440 3.47 -34.73 8.07
C LEU A 440 3.03 -34.40 9.51
N ALA A 441 3.96 -34.46 10.46
CA ALA A 441 3.84 -33.87 11.80
C ALA A 441 4.23 -32.37 11.79
N GLN A 442 3.85 -31.59 12.81
CA GLN A 442 4.19 -30.16 12.86
C GLN A 442 5.70 -29.96 13.05
N GLY A 443 6.31 -29.06 12.26
CA GLY A 443 7.75 -28.87 12.17
C GLY A 443 8.47 -29.88 11.25
N GLN A 444 7.83 -30.99 10.86
CA GLN A 444 8.39 -31.94 9.92
C GLN A 444 8.39 -31.37 8.50
N PHE A 445 9.46 -31.61 7.76
CA PHE A 445 9.63 -31.16 6.38
C PHE A 445 10.37 -32.18 5.51
N TYR A 446 10.21 -32.05 4.20
CA TYR A 446 10.95 -32.77 3.16
C TYR A 446 11.50 -31.76 2.15
N GLN A 447 12.64 -32.09 1.53
CA GLN A 447 13.29 -31.26 0.52
C GLN A 447 13.76 -32.11 -0.66
N CYS A 448 13.78 -31.50 -1.85
CA CYS A 448 14.41 -32.02 -3.06
C CYS A 448 15.19 -30.88 -3.73
N GLN A 449 16.20 -31.21 -4.51
CA GLN A 449 17.11 -30.22 -5.08
C GLN A 449 17.35 -30.47 -6.57
N HIS A 450 17.57 -29.39 -7.31
CA HIS A 450 18.06 -29.38 -8.67
C HIS A 450 19.08 -28.23 -8.79
N GLY A 451 20.38 -28.54 -8.82
CA GLY A 451 21.44 -27.55 -8.79
C GLY A 451 21.31 -26.62 -7.58
N ASN A 452 21.23 -25.31 -7.83
CA ASN A 452 21.00 -24.31 -6.79
C ASN A 452 19.53 -24.23 -6.30
N ILE A 453 18.56 -24.84 -6.97
CA ILE A 453 17.14 -24.71 -6.64
C ILE A 453 16.72 -25.80 -5.64
N VAL A 454 16.23 -25.39 -4.47
CA VAL A 454 15.67 -26.26 -3.44
C VAL A 454 14.16 -26.10 -3.38
N ALA A 455 13.43 -27.20 -3.56
CA ALA A 455 12.03 -27.32 -3.22
C ALA A 455 11.88 -27.82 -1.79
N THR A 456 10.95 -27.26 -1.03
CA THR A 456 10.71 -27.60 0.38
C THR A 456 9.22 -27.68 0.68
N VAL A 457 8.80 -28.72 1.38
CA VAL A 457 7.43 -28.86 1.91
C VAL A 457 7.52 -29.13 3.40
N MET A 458 6.82 -28.30 4.19
CA MET A 458 6.81 -28.38 5.65
C MET A 458 5.39 -28.25 6.18
N ARG A 459 5.08 -28.92 7.29
CA ARG A 459 3.85 -28.68 8.04
C ARG A 459 4.09 -27.72 9.20
N ASP A 460 3.58 -26.51 9.05
CA ASP A 460 3.34 -25.57 10.14
C ASP A 460 1.92 -25.85 10.72
N THR A 461 1.19 -24.84 11.20
CA THR A 461 -0.27 -24.94 11.41
C THR A 461 -1.03 -25.43 10.15
N LYS A 462 -0.46 -25.17 8.96
CA LYS A 462 -0.89 -25.70 7.66
C LYS A 462 0.33 -26.22 6.90
N VAL A 463 0.13 -27.04 5.87
CA VAL A 463 1.22 -27.45 4.98
C VAL A 463 1.56 -26.31 4.03
N ILE A 464 2.84 -25.94 3.99
CA ILE A 464 3.40 -24.84 3.21
C ILE A 464 4.45 -25.44 2.26
N SER A 465 4.44 -24.99 1.01
CA SER A 465 5.45 -25.35 0.01
C SER A 465 6.24 -24.10 -0.39
N CYS A 466 7.54 -24.25 -0.59
CA CYS A 466 8.48 -23.16 -0.85
C CYS A 466 9.51 -23.59 -1.91
N LEU A 467 9.92 -22.65 -2.75
CA LEU A 467 11.04 -22.76 -3.68
C LEU A 467 12.07 -21.67 -3.33
N SER A 468 13.35 -22.03 -3.35
CA SER A 468 14.46 -21.12 -3.04
C SER A 468 15.67 -21.43 -3.91
N SER A 469 16.43 -20.41 -4.31
CA SER A 469 17.77 -20.56 -4.89
C SER A 469 18.89 -19.94 -4.02
N ASN A 470 18.58 -19.48 -2.80
CA ASN A 470 19.53 -18.86 -1.86
C ASN A 470 19.61 -19.53 -0.48
N SER A 471 19.31 -20.82 -0.38
CA SER A 471 19.36 -21.52 0.90
C SER A 471 19.71 -22.98 0.74
N ALA A 472 20.85 -23.40 1.30
CA ALA A 472 21.22 -24.81 1.38
C ALA A 472 20.13 -25.64 2.10
N PRO A 473 19.92 -26.90 1.70
CA PRO A 473 19.02 -27.81 2.40
C PRO A 473 19.58 -28.22 3.76
N GLY A 474 18.77 -28.90 4.56
CA GLY A 474 19.15 -29.46 5.88
C GLY A 474 19.34 -28.41 7.00
N ILE A 475 19.62 -27.15 6.68
CA ILE A 475 19.77 -26.08 7.68
C ILE A 475 18.40 -25.73 8.28
N VAL A 476 18.28 -25.86 9.60
CA VAL A 476 17.06 -25.61 10.38
C VAL A 476 17.34 -24.60 11.49
N GLY A 477 16.42 -23.67 11.70
CA GLY A 477 16.39 -22.76 12.86
C GLY A 477 15.07 -22.85 13.61
N ILE A 478 15.02 -22.32 14.84
CA ILE A 478 13.84 -22.41 15.71
C ILE A 478 13.06 -21.08 15.67
N CYS A 479 11.84 -21.10 15.15
CA CYS A 479 10.92 -19.97 15.24
C CYS A 479 9.98 -20.11 16.43
N GLN A 480 9.93 -19.09 17.29
CA GLN A 480 8.91 -19.00 18.33
C GLN A 480 7.52 -18.76 17.71
N SER A 481 6.59 -19.68 17.96
CA SER A 481 5.17 -19.52 17.66
C SER A 481 4.38 -19.28 18.95
N LYS A 482 3.33 -18.46 18.87
CA LYS A 482 2.41 -18.22 19.98
C LYS A 482 1.07 -18.91 19.72
N GLN A 483 0.66 -19.76 20.65
CA GLN A 483 -0.64 -20.42 20.64
C GLN A 483 -1.70 -19.50 21.26
N CYS A 484 -2.99 -19.78 21.02
CA CYS A 484 -4.11 -18.92 21.45
C CYS A 484 -4.27 -18.80 22.98
N ASP A 485 -3.66 -19.72 23.73
CA ASP A 485 -3.55 -19.71 25.20
C ASP A 485 -2.39 -18.84 25.73
N GLY A 486 -1.57 -18.27 24.85
CA GLY A 486 -0.41 -17.45 25.19
C GLY A 486 0.90 -18.21 25.39
N THR A 487 0.90 -19.55 25.30
CA THR A 487 2.12 -20.35 25.35
C THR A 487 3.02 -20.08 24.13
N VAL A 488 4.34 -20.22 24.33
CA VAL A 488 5.36 -20.02 23.29
C VAL A 488 6.10 -21.33 23.08
N PHE A 489 6.01 -21.88 21.88
CA PHE A 489 6.74 -23.10 21.49
C PHE A 489 7.67 -22.83 20.30
N GLY A 490 8.84 -23.46 20.32
CA GLY A 490 9.79 -23.40 19.21
C GLY A 490 9.41 -24.41 18.12
N ILE A 491 9.04 -23.92 16.93
CA ILE A 491 8.81 -24.76 15.75
C ILE A 491 10.09 -24.75 14.91
N PRO A 492 10.68 -25.92 14.59
CA PRO A 492 11.80 -25.98 13.65
C PRO A 492 11.33 -25.56 12.25
N ARG A 493 12.09 -24.67 11.60
CA ARG A 493 11.85 -24.24 10.22
C ARG A 493 13.13 -24.35 9.39
N PRO A 494 13.08 -24.94 8.19
CA PRO A 494 14.23 -24.98 7.30
C PRO A 494 14.52 -23.59 6.72
N LEU A 495 15.79 -23.35 6.38
CA LEU A 495 16.31 -22.05 5.94
C LEU A 495 15.49 -21.31 4.85
N PRO A 496 14.95 -21.94 3.78
CA PRO A 496 14.08 -21.27 2.82
C PRO A 496 12.92 -20.49 3.48
N LEU A 497 12.25 -21.10 4.46
CA LEU A 497 11.09 -20.51 5.12
C LEU A 497 11.48 -19.44 6.15
N LEU A 498 12.69 -19.52 6.73
CA LEU A 498 13.25 -18.47 7.58
C LEU A 498 13.53 -17.20 6.77
N LEU A 499 14.25 -17.33 5.66
CA LEU A 499 14.61 -16.20 4.79
C LEU A 499 13.37 -15.52 4.20
N TYR A 500 12.38 -16.32 3.78
CA TYR A 500 11.08 -15.82 3.33
C TYR A 500 10.36 -15.02 4.42
N GLN A 501 10.28 -15.56 5.65
CA GLN A 501 9.59 -14.90 6.76
C GLN A 501 10.26 -13.59 7.20
N GLU A 502 11.59 -13.49 7.12
CA GLU A 502 12.31 -12.24 7.40
C GLU A 502 12.06 -11.18 6.32
N ASN A 503 12.12 -11.55 5.03
CA ASN A 503 12.31 -10.58 3.95
C ASN A 503 11.05 -10.24 3.14
N MET A 504 10.02 -11.09 3.07
CA MET A 504 8.84 -10.90 2.19
C MET A 504 8.03 -9.59 2.42
N ARG A 505 8.23 -8.89 3.53
CA ARG A 505 7.33 -7.82 4.02
C ARG A 505 7.55 -6.42 3.43
N GLY A 506 8.42 -6.25 2.43
CA GLY A 506 8.78 -4.95 1.83
C GLY A 506 7.60 -4.18 1.25
N VAL A 507 6.76 -4.82 0.42
CA VAL A 507 5.54 -4.20 -0.13
C VAL A 507 4.53 -3.87 0.97
N ASP A 508 4.31 -4.77 1.93
CA ASP A 508 3.40 -4.50 3.06
C ASP A 508 3.87 -3.31 3.91
N LEU A 509 5.18 -3.10 4.08
CA LEU A 509 5.74 -1.92 4.76
C LEU A 509 5.49 -0.64 3.97
N CYS A 510 5.66 -0.67 2.64
CA CYS A 510 5.33 0.45 1.76
C CYS A 510 3.82 0.80 1.87
N ASP A 511 2.95 -0.20 1.79
CA ASP A 511 1.50 0.00 1.86
C ASP A 511 1.04 0.49 3.25
N GLN A 512 1.60 0.00 4.35
CA GLN A 512 1.36 0.57 5.68
C GLN A 512 1.74 2.06 5.75
N LEU A 513 2.93 2.43 5.26
CA LEU A 513 3.39 3.83 5.21
C LEU A 513 2.53 4.71 4.29
N ARG A 514 1.91 4.13 3.25
CA ARG A 514 1.01 4.80 2.31
C ARG A 514 -0.40 4.98 2.88
N GLU A 515 -0.92 3.98 3.58
CA GLU A 515 -2.27 3.96 4.14
C GLU A 515 -2.43 4.83 5.40
N CYS A 516 -1.39 4.96 6.23
CA CYS A 516 -1.41 5.83 7.42
C CYS A 516 -1.86 7.27 7.12
N TYR A 517 -1.55 7.79 5.92
CA TYR A 517 -1.93 9.14 5.48
C TYR A 517 -2.25 9.16 3.98
N GLN A 518 -3.48 8.76 3.63
CA GLN A 518 -4.00 8.82 2.26
C GLN A 518 -4.03 10.27 1.75
N VAL A 519 -3.54 10.52 0.53
CA VAL A 519 -3.56 11.85 -0.11
C VAL A 519 -4.72 11.94 -1.10
N GLY A 520 -5.31 13.13 -1.24
CA GLY A 520 -6.48 13.34 -2.12
C GLY A 520 -7.78 12.76 -1.54
N ARG A 521 -8.79 12.52 -2.40
CA ARG A 521 -10.06 11.89 -2.04
C ARG A 521 -10.61 11.00 -3.17
N PRO A 522 -11.45 10.00 -2.84
CA PRO A 522 -12.23 9.25 -3.83
C PRO A 522 -13.04 10.18 -4.75
N CYS A 523 -13.12 9.81 -6.03
CA CYS A 523 -13.87 10.54 -7.04
C CYS A 523 -14.33 9.60 -8.17
N LYS A 524 -15.01 10.13 -9.19
CA LYS A 524 -15.59 9.37 -10.32
C LYS A 524 -14.61 9.07 -11.48
N LYS A 525 -13.38 9.62 -11.48
CA LYS A 525 -12.38 9.42 -12.56
C LYS A 525 -11.26 8.48 -12.12
N TRP A 526 -11.09 7.34 -12.80
CA TRP A 526 -10.17 6.27 -12.38
C TRP A 526 -8.71 6.75 -12.21
N TRP A 527 -8.21 7.54 -13.17
CA TRP A 527 -6.80 7.97 -13.24
C TRP A 527 -6.36 8.83 -12.05
N ARG A 528 -7.32 9.45 -11.34
CA ARG A 528 -7.03 10.25 -10.14
C ARG A 528 -6.68 9.38 -8.94
N TYR A 529 -7.16 8.14 -8.85
CA TYR A 529 -6.72 7.22 -7.80
C TYR A 529 -5.24 6.88 -7.96
N PHE A 530 -4.78 6.65 -9.19
CA PHE A 530 -3.36 6.44 -9.46
C PHE A 530 -2.53 7.74 -9.29
N LEU A 531 -3.00 8.91 -9.71
CA LEU A 531 -2.33 10.20 -9.43
C LEU A 531 -2.02 10.35 -7.93
N TRP A 532 -3.02 10.14 -7.08
CA TRP A 532 -2.85 10.24 -5.63
C TRP A 532 -2.02 9.09 -5.06
N PHE A 533 -2.09 7.88 -5.63
CA PHE A 533 -1.19 6.77 -5.28
C PHE A 533 0.28 7.13 -5.54
N TYR A 534 0.64 7.58 -6.75
CA TYR A 534 2.04 7.92 -7.09
C TYR A 534 2.55 9.15 -6.34
N ILE A 535 1.73 10.19 -6.12
CA ILE A 535 2.10 11.31 -5.22
C ILE A 535 2.38 10.78 -3.81
N ASN A 536 1.53 9.91 -3.28
CA ASN A 536 1.71 9.35 -1.94
C ASN A 536 2.93 8.42 -1.86
N LEU A 537 3.25 7.69 -2.93
CA LEU A 537 4.43 6.85 -3.08
C LEU A 537 5.72 7.70 -3.08
N CYS A 538 5.74 8.81 -3.85
CA CYS A 538 6.84 9.78 -3.81
C CYS A 538 7.07 10.35 -2.40
N ILE A 539 6.00 10.59 -1.64
CA ILE A 539 6.09 11.06 -0.24
C ILE A 539 6.65 9.98 0.71
N VAL A 540 6.28 8.71 0.50
CA VAL A 540 6.83 7.56 1.26
C VAL A 540 8.32 7.38 0.95
N ASN A 541 8.67 7.29 -0.33
CA ASN A 541 10.05 7.10 -0.79
C ASN A 541 10.96 8.28 -0.39
N ALA A 542 10.52 9.54 -0.52
CA ALA A 542 11.30 10.70 -0.11
C ALA A 542 11.54 10.75 1.41
N TYR A 543 10.58 10.29 2.22
CA TYR A 543 10.77 10.12 3.65
C TYR A 543 11.80 9.02 3.98
N ILE A 544 11.80 7.91 3.23
CA ILE A 544 12.75 6.82 3.39
C ILE A 544 14.18 7.26 3.01
N ILE A 545 14.34 7.92 1.86
CA ILE A 545 15.60 8.56 1.43
C ILE A 545 16.12 9.48 2.53
N MET A 546 15.31 10.44 2.99
CA MET A 546 15.69 11.38 4.05
C MET A 546 16.08 10.68 5.36
N ARG A 547 15.32 9.65 5.76
CA ARG A 547 15.57 8.87 6.98
C ARG A 547 16.94 8.19 6.93
N GLU A 548 17.29 7.59 5.79
CA GLU A 548 18.48 6.75 5.66
C GLU A 548 19.73 7.60 5.37
N SER A 549 19.66 8.59 4.47
CA SER A 549 20.75 9.54 4.22
C SER A 549 21.19 10.31 5.47
N ARG A 550 20.29 10.48 6.46
CA ARG A 550 20.57 11.18 7.72
C ARG A 550 20.73 10.25 8.92
N GLY A 551 20.77 8.92 8.73
CA GLY A 551 20.92 7.95 9.83
C GLY A 551 19.83 8.05 10.91
N GLY A 552 18.63 8.50 10.56
CA GLY A 552 17.54 8.79 11.48
C GLY A 552 17.61 10.14 12.22
N ILE A 553 18.67 10.94 12.00
CA ILE A 553 18.87 12.25 12.64
C ILE A 553 17.84 13.27 12.10
N PRO A 554 17.04 13.91 12.97
CA PRO A 554 16.05 14.90 12.55
C PRO A 554 16.60 16.10 11.77
N PRO A 555 15.79 16.74 10.90
CA PRO A 555 16.17 17.97 10.22
C PRO A 555 16.33 19.15 11.19
N ALA A 556 17.13 20.13 10.79
CA ALA A 556 17.31 21.38 11.52
C ALA A 556 15.97 22.05 11.86
N GLY A 557 15.86 22.62 13.07
CA GLY A 557 14.62 23.21 13.57
C GLY A 557 13.56 22.22 14.07
N PHE A 558 13.84 20.91 14.13
CA PHE A 558 13.00 19.95 14.85
C PHE A 558 13.59 19.61 16.22
N SER A 559 12.79 19.75 17.28
CA SER A 559 13.22 19.54 18.69
C SER A 559 12.84 18.18 19.29
N GLY A 560 12.17 17.32 18.53
CA GLY A 560 11.77 15.98 18.98
C GLY A 560 12.84 14.91 18.74
N LYS A 561 12.82 13.83 19.54
CA LYS A 561 13.80 12.73 19.46
C LYS A 561 13.72 11.88 18.18
N GLN A 562 12.57 11.87 17.48
CA GLN A 562 12.34 11.06 16.28
C GLN A 562 11.52 11.85 15.25
N PHE A 563 12.05 11.97 14.03
CA PHE A 563 11.35 12.65 12.93
C PHE A 563 10.48 11.66 12.14
N THR A 564 9.29 11.36 12.66
CA THR A 564 8.38 10.39 12.01
C THR A 564 7.78 10.92 10.70
N GLN A 565 7.28 10.03 9.85
CA GLN A 565 6.64 10.35 8.57
C GLN A 565 5.52 11.40 8.67
N ARG A 566 4.78 11.46 9.80
CA ARG A 566 3.79 12.52 10.06
C ARG A 566 4.43 13.91 10.05
N HIS A 567 5.60 14.06 10.67
CA HIS A 567 6.34 15.32 10.71
C HIS A 567 6.92 15.66 9.32
N PHE A 568 7.41 14.65 8.58
CA PHE A 568 7.82 14.81 7.19
C PHE A 568 6.67 15.38 6.33
N ARG A 569 5.48 14.76 6.39
CA ARG A 569 4.30 15.19 5.60
C ARG A 569 3.81 16.60 5.98
N ILE A 570 3.82 16.97 7.27
CA ILE A 570 3.46 18.33 7.70
C ILE A 570 4.47 19.35 7.16
N ARG A 571 5.78 19.08 7.30
CA ARG A 571 6.85 19.98 6.87
C ARG A 571 6.89 20.13 5.35
N LEU A 572 6.75 19.03 4.61
CA LEU A 572 6.65 19.03 3.14
C LEU A 572 5.45 19.87 2.67
N ALA A 573 4.27 19.64 3.24
CA ALA A 573 3.08 20.41 2.88
C ALA A 573 3.22 21.91 3.18
N GLN A 574 3.85 22.26 4.32
CA GLN A 574 4.18 23.64 4.66
C GLN A 574 5.19 24.26 3.68
N GLN A 575 6.14 23.48 3.16
CA GLN A 575 7.14 23.94 2.18
C GLN A 575 6.61 24.04 0.74
N LEU A 576 5.61 23.22 0.38
CA LEU A 576 4.88 23.31 -0.89
C LEU A 576 3.85 24.45 -0.90
N ILE A 577 3.24 24.77 0.25
CA ILE A 577 2.40 25.96 0.41
C ILE A 577 3.25 27.23 0.52
N GLY A 578 4.34 27.19 1.31
CA GLY A 578 5.24 28.31 1.54
C GLY A 578 4.53 29.58 1.98
N ASP A 579 4.81 30.66 1.26
CA ASP A 579 4.19 31.99 1.40
C ASP A 579 2.91 32.16 0.56
N TYR A 580 2.50 31.16 -0.24
CA TYR A 580 1.39 31.26 -1.19
C TYR A 580 0.08 31.70 -0.52
N GLN A 581 -0.49 32.76 -1.06
CA GLN A 581 -1.77 33.32 -0.69
C GLN A 581 -2.50 33.69 -1.98
N GLY A 582 -3.62 33.03 -2.28
CA GLY A 582 -4.47 33.39 -3.41
C GLY A 582 -4.97 34.85 -3.29
N ALA A 583 -5.50 35.42 -4.38
CA ALA A 583 -5.78 36.86 -4.51
C ALA A 583 -6.47 37.52 -3.29
N ARG A 584 -7.52 36.90 -2.71
CA ARG A 584 -8.20 37.43 -1.51
C ARG A 584 -7.35 37.36 -0.23
N GLY A 585 -6.41 36.43 -0.15
CA GLY A 585 -5.37 36.39 0.87
C GLY A 585 -4.41 37.56 0.72
N MET A 586 -3.93 37.83 -0.50
CA MET A 586 -3.12 39.02 -0.80
C MET A 586 -3.87 40.34 -0.54
N GLU A 587 -5.15 40.47 -0.93
CA GLU A 587 -5.98 41.63 -0.58
C GLU A 587 -6.09 41.83 0.95
N ARG A 588 -6.33 40.74 1.70
CA ARG A 588 -6.39 40.80 3.17
C ARG A 588 -5.03 41.15 3.77
N ALA A 589 -3.93 40.62 3.24
CA ALA A 589 -2.57 40.95 3.67
C ALA A 589 -2.10 42.35 3.22
N ALA A 590 -2.68 42.93 2.18
CA ALA A 590 -2.48 44.32 1.78
C ALA A 590 -3.28 45.26 2.68
N ARG A 591 -4.58 45.00 2.88
CA ARG A 591 -5.42 45.71 3.86
C ARG A 591 -4.83 45.64 5.28
N LYS A 592 -4.26 44.49 5.66
CA LYS A 592 -3.56 44.34 6.94
C LYS A 592 -2.20 45.04 6.95
N ARG A 593 -1.42 45.09 5.86
CA ARG A 593 -0.24 45.97 5.80
C ARG A 593 -0.58 47.47 5.85
N HIS A 594 -1.78 47.86 5.45
CA HIS A 594 -2.31 49.21 5.68
C HIS A 594 -2.87 49.44 7.11
N SER A 595 -3.20 48.39 7.88
CA SER A 595 -3.47 48.52 9.33
C SER A 595 -2.21 48.39 10.20
N ASP A 596 -1.22 47.65 9.70
CA ASP A 596 0.04 47.30 10.38
C ASP A 596 1.21 48.19 9.90
N SER A 597 0.91 49.30 9.22
CA SER A 597 1.76 50.49 9.36
C SER A 597 1.84 50.85 10.86
N PRO A 598 2.94 51.41 11.37
CA PRO A 598 3.18 51.51 12.81
C PRO A 598 2.20 52.45 13.51
N ILE A 599 1.05 51.91 13.90
CA ILE A 599 0.09 52.53 14.81
C ILE A 599 0.66 52.33 16.22
N GLU A 600 1.27 53.40 16.74
CA GLU A 600 1.55 53.55 18.16
C GLU A 600 0.28 53.26 18.98
N TYR A 601 0.47 52.75 20.20
CA TYR A 601 -0.54 52.31 21.18
C TYR A 601 -1.97 52.82 20.94
N GLY A 602 -2.96 51.91 21.00
CA GLY A 602 -4.35 52.08 20.53
C GLY A 602 -5.26 53.12 21.22
N HIS A 603 -4.70 54.24 21.67
CA HIS A 603 -5.38 55.47 22.04
C HIS A 603 -6.34 55.91 20.92
N ARG A 604 -7.63 56.09 21.26
CA ARG A 604 -8.64 56.65 20.36
C ARG A 604 -9.42 57.76 21.04
N LEU A 605 -9.78 58.78 20.25
CA LEU A 605 -10.56 59.92 20.70
C LEU A 605 -12.06 59.56 20.70
N GLU A 606 -12.57 59.19 21.87
CA GLU A 606 -13.97 58.78 22.06
C GLU A 606 -14.74 59.80 22.90
N ARG A 607 -16.08 59.77 22.86
CA ARG A 607 -16.90 60.57 23.78
C ARG A 607 -16.78 59.94 25.17
N MET A 608 -16.33 60.72 26.15
CA MET A 608 -16.06 60.25 27.52
C MET A 608 -17.10 60.69 28.55
N SER A 609 -17.85 61.76 28.25
CA SER A 609 -18.89 62.26 29.15
C SER A 609 -19.97 63.03 28.39
N GLU A 610 -21.12 63.22 29.03
CA GLU A 610 -22.20 64.06 28.50
C GLU A 610 -21.88 65.55 28.67
N ARG A 611 -21.43 65.93 29.88
CA ARG A 611 -20.92 67.27 30.21
C ARG A 611 -19.47 67.42 29.77
N SER A 612 -19.09 68.65 29.40
CA SER A 612 -17.70 68.99 29.04
C SER A 612 -16.77 68.95 30.25
N ARG A 613 -15.47 68.73 30.00
CA ARG A 613 -14.38 68.99 30.95
C ARG A 613 -13.22 69.68 30.22
N ARG A 614 -12.38 70.41 30.95
CA ARG A 614 -11.21 71.11 30.37
C ARG A 614 -10.27 70.13 29.65
N CYS A 615 -9.85 70.49 28.44
CA CYS A 615 -8.88 69.74 27.65
C CYS A 615 -7.51 69.79 28.33
N ARG A 616 -6.89 68.61 28.56
CA ARG A 616 -5.59 68.52 29.27
C ARG A 616 -4.49 69.26 28.51
N ASN A 617 -4.34 69.02 27.21
CA ASN A 617 -3.34 69.67 26.36
C ASN A 617 -3.55 71.20 26.28
N CYS A 618 -4.78 71.69 26.03
CA CYS A 618 -5.04 73.13 26.05
C CYS A 618 -4.69 73.76 27.41
N THR A 619 -5.00 73.07 28.52
CA THR A 619 -4.65 73.53 29.88
C THR A 619 -3.13 73.63 30.06
N ASN A 620 -2.35 72.65 29.57
CA ASN A 620 -0.88 72.71 29.57
C ASN A 620 -0.34 73.89 28.74
N LYS A 621 -1.04 74.29 27.68
CA LYS A 621 -0.74 75.46 26.83
C LYS A 621 -1.29 76.79 27.38
N GLY A 622 -1.82 76.81 28.62
CA GLY A 622 -2.45 77.99 29.23
C GLY A 622 -3.82 78.39 28.65
N LEU A 623 -4.36 77.62 27.70
CA LEU A 623 -5.60 77.92 26.99
C LEU A 623 -6.81 77.23 27.63
N ARG A 624 -7.86 77.99 27.95
CA ARG A 624 -9.12 77.41 28.45
C ARG A 624 -10.01 76.95 27.30
N HIS A 625 -9.97 75.65 27.00
CA HIS A 625 -10.94 74.98 26.14
C HIS A 625 -11.50 73.73 26.84
N GLU A 626 -12.77 73.41 26.60
CA GLU A 626 -13.42 72.21 27.15
C GLU A 626 -13.85 71.25 26.03
N SER A 627 -14.00 69.97 26.36
CA SER A 627 -14.36 68.90 25.43
C SER A 627 -15.23 67.84 26.13
N VAL A 628 -16.11 67.18 25.37
CA VAL A 628 -16.80 65.94 25.78
C VAL A 628 -16.06 64.69 25.27
N PHE A 629 -15.03 64.88 24.44
CA PHE A 629 -14.18 63.84 23.89
C PHE A 629 -12.87 63.72 24.66
N GLY A 630 -12.25 62.56 24.61
CA GLY A 630 -10.99 62.27 25.30
C GLY A 630 -10.43 60.89 24.95
N CYS A 631 -9.28 60.56 25.52
CA CYS A 631 -8.72 59.21 25.42
C CYS A 631 -9.12 58.40 26.66
N LYS A 632 -9.90 57.32 26.46
CA LYS A 632 -10.31 56.44 27.56
C LYS A 632 -9.12 55.76 28.26
N ILE A 633 -8.08 55.39 27.51
CA ILE A 633 -6.88 54.72 28.04
C ILE A 633 -6.11 55.64 28.99
N CYS A 634 -5.90 56.91 28.61
CA CYS A 634 -5.22 57.91 29.46
C CYS A 634 -6.17 58.62 30.45
N ASN A 635 -7.47 58.31 30.41
CA ASN A 635 -8.54 58.96 31.19
C ASN A 635 -8.52 60.51 31.17
N VAL A 636 -8.27 61.12 30.00
CA VAL A 636 -8.19 62.59 29.85
C VAL A 636 -9.04 63.12 28.70
N HIS A 637 -9.72 64.24 28.96
CA HIS A 637 -10.47 65.01 27.96
C HIS A 637 -9.51 65.79 27.05
N LEU A 638 -9.77 65.72 25.74
CA LEU A 638 -8.95 66.29 24.67
C LEU A 638 -9.87 66.83 23.56
N CYS A 639 -9.48 67.94 22.92
CA CYS A 639 -10.28 68.51 21.82
C CYS A 639 -10.22 67.64 20.56
N ARG A 640 -11.30 67.62 19.78
CA ARG A 640 -11.28 67.08 18.41
C ARG A 640 -10.33 67.90 17.54
N GLY A 641 -9.37 67.24 16.90
CA GLY A 641 -8.29 67.87 16.14
C GLY A 641 -6.91 67.62 16.76
N GLY A 642 -5.94 68.47 16.42
CA GLY A 642 -4.52 68.27 16.75
C GLY A 642 -4.21 68.06 18.24
N CYS A 643 -5.05 68.59 19.14
CA CYS A 643 -4.87 68.44 20.59
C CYS A 643 -4.82 66.99 21.08
N PHE A 644 -5.45 66.05 20.36
CA PHE A 644 -5.37 64.62 20.66
C PHE A 644 -4.03 64.02 20.20
N SER A 645 -3.62 64.29 18.96
CA SER A 645 -2.36 63.78 18.40
C SER A 645 -1.14 64.34 19.12
N GLU A 646 -1.16 65.61 19.50
CA GLU A 646 -0.10 66.26 20.29
C GLU A 646 0.04 65.72 21.72
N PHE A 647 -0.96 65.01 22.26
CA PHE A 647 -0.92 64.46 23.64
C PHE A 647 -0.42 63.01 23.67
N HIS A 648 -0.38 62.34 22.53
CA HIS A 648 0.12 60.96 22.39
C HIS A 648 1.35 60.91 21.45
N LYS A 649 2.07 62.04 21.38
CA LYS A 649 3.47 62.16 20.95
C LYS A 649 4.32 62.37 22.20
#